data_AF-A0AAE6QGV2-F1
#
_entry.id   AF-A0AAE6QGV2-F1
#
_cell.length_a   1.000
_cell.length_b   1.000
_cell.length_c   1.000
_cell.angle_alpha   90.00
_cell.angle_beta   90.00
_cell.angle_gamma   90.00
#
_symmetry.space_group_name_H-M   'P 1'
#
loop_
_entity.id
_entity.type
_entity.pdbx_description
1 polymer ?
#
loop_
_entity_poly.entity_id
_entity_poly.type
_entity_poly.pdbx_seq_one_letter_code
_entity_poly.pdbx_strand_id
1 'polypeptide(L)'
;MYSPKEKSARQTRKDWLAKRQVHLDQDDPRMPVLEAVGILGPVKGDMRYLWPVSQWDNNLEVSVPNLPPVEIGFGDTITFFLDEMDLATNLLESTDDLSYSIAADLISSGKPYKLSYDYGSSLGNTMSSIPLVLEVDYQAPNRGQIGAPAVIPEDVVRDGLTQQYLDAHEFLDIKVPRSSDMLAGDTITISWGQVVAKSLRQDFTPIMSREVKVTEASMPNADLDVRIPSALIRTLAQGKIGISYRYVDRTGNLGQISTDAVLQFELVPAPDGLQSPNVLLAADGEIDRADAQLGVEVEIPEPIYNNVREDDQIQVIWEGTTVPSVPLEVLPMYVPIDWLTLSANGALDKRTFKVSYNVLRGALSIPSPEVDVTVDFTVAGPAPDPSNPGPINSALPALVVKSREGQPVDNVLGDADKDQAATAQLPNNPFASGDILRLYWGDLTPHVAEFQISTQGQNDVIEFIIPWDDIKRGGYSDRLPVYYSTWNGVNEQESMHIEVDVRIVDIDGLPEVEFPDRYLPSTGATPVPIINCCSLPWSGIEIKIPFDATNMEVGDEMTIEWQAYESQNGTRPIDGTYHEFPPITLSSDNAKDDISFIIPYVDLVEPVITVGSGRVIYALKKASGQVGKHSTLTIITRVSGTGLCSEAFPGVCRAIVGKDSSSKL
;
A
#
# COMPACT_ATOMS: atom_id res chain seq x y z
N MET A 1 -124.59 0.27 37.42
CA MET A 1 -123.49 -0.68 37.71
C MET A 1 -123.64 -1.86 36.78
N TYR A 2 -122.65 -2.14 35.91
CA TYR A 2 -122.68 -3.31 35.02
C TYR A 2 -122.58 -4.62 35.82
N SER A 3 -123.25 -5.68 35.35
CA SER A 3 -123.22 -7.03 35.94
C SER A 3 -121.80 -7.61 35.97
N PRO A 4 -121.43 -8.44 36.97
CA PRO A 4 -120.12 -9.12 37.02
C PRO A 4 -119.76 -9.88 35.73
N LYS A 5 -120.75 -10.46 35.04
CA LYS A 5 -120.56 -11.14 33.75
C LYS A 5 -120.23 -10.18 32.59
N GLU A 6 -120.83 -8.99 32.56
CA GLU A 6 -120.56 -7.97 31.53
C GLU A 6 -119.17 -7.34 31.67
N LYS A 7 -118.71 -7.12 32.91
CA LYS A 7 -117.34 -6.63 33.17
C LYS A 7 -116.28 -7.64 32.69
N SER A 8 -116.51 -8.94 32.92
CA SER A 8 -115.60 -10.01 32.47
C SER A 8 -115.53 -10.12 30.94
N ALA A 9 -116.67 -10.08 30.24
CA ALA A 9 -116.69 -10.15 28.77
C ALA A 9 -116.04 -8.92 28.11
N ARG A 10 -116.23 -7.71 28.66
CA ARG A 10 -115.55 -6.49 28.17
C ARG A 10 -114.05 -6.53 28.41
N GLN A 11 -113.59 -7.02 29.56
CA GLN A 11 -112.17 -7.16 29.84
C GLN A 11 -111.53 -8.18 28.88
N THR A 12 -112.17 -9.34 28.69
CA THR A 12 -111.70 -10.37 27.74
C THR A 12 -111.60 -9.81 26.31
N ARG A 13 -112.56 -9.00 25.87
CA ARG A 13 -112.53 -8.36 24.55
C ARG A 13 -111.45 -7.27 24.46
N LYS A 14 -111.20 -6.53 25.54
CA LYS A 14 -110.14 -5.51 25.60
C LYS A 14 -108.75 -6.15 25.59
N ASP A 15 -108.58 -7.25 26.32
CA ASP A 15 -107.35 -8.06 26.34
C ASP A 15 -107.12 -8.74 24.98
N TRP A 16 -108.19 -9.20 24.32
CA TRP A 16 -108.10 -9.73 22.95
C TRP A 16 -107.73 -8.65 21.91
N LEU A 17 -108.31 -7.46 22.02
CA LEU A 17 -107.95 -6.32 21.15
C LEU A 17 -106.51 -5.85 21.41
N ALA A 18 -106.05 -5.85 22.66
CA ALA A 18 -104.66 -5.53 23.00
C ALA A 18 -103.69 -6.60 22.46
N LYS A 19 -104.02 -7.90 22.58
CA LYS A 19 -103.23 -8.98 21.97
C LYS A 19 -103.19 -8.87 20.44
N ARG A 20 -104.31 -8.50 19.81
CA ARG A 20 -104.38 -8.28 18.36
C ARG A 20 -103.55 -7.07 17.93
N GLN A 21 -103.55 -5.98 18.71
CA GLN A 21 -102.72 -4.80 18.42
C GLN A 21 -101.23 -5.13 18.57
N VAL A 22 -100.84 -5.84 19.63
CA VAL A 22 -99.45 -6.32 19.81
C VAL A 22 -99.01 -7.25 18.67
N HIS A 23 -99.92 -8.02 18.07
CA HIS A 23 -99.61 -8.88 16.93
C HIS A 23 -99.58 -8.13 15.59
N LEU A 24 -100.26 -6.99 15.48
CA LEU A 24 -100.21 -6.09 14.31
C LEU A 24 -99.02 -5.11 14.37
N ASP A 25 -98.49 -4.85 15.57
CA ASP A 25 -97.31 -4.00 15.80
C ASP A 25 -95.99 -4.81 15.73
N GLN A 26 -96.03 -6.12 15.44
CA GLN A 26 -94.86 -6.95 15.14
C GLN A 26 -94.42 -6.69 13.68
N ASP A 27 -93.12 -6.49 13.45
CA ASP A 27 -92.55 -6.35 12.10
C ASP A 27 -93.00 -7.52 11.22
N ASP A 28 -93.33 -7.24 9.95
CA ASP A 28 -93.71 -8.26 8.98
C ASP A 28 -92.67 -9.39 8.97
N PRO A 29 -93.06 -10.66 9.21
CA PRO A 29 -92.11 -11.76 9.21
C PRO A 29 -91.49 -11.90 7.82
N ARG A 30 -90.16 -11.88 7.77
CA ARG A 30 -89.36 -12.08 6.55
C ARG A 30 -88.48 -13.31 6.68
N MET A 31 -88.19 -13.94 5.55
CA MET A 31 -87.18 -14.98 5.50
C MET A 31 -85.78 -14.37 5.80
N PRO A 32 -84.87 -15.11 6.46
CA PRO A 32 -83.55 -14.60 6.81
C PRO A 32 -82.71 -14.30 5.56
N VAL A 33 -81.69 -13.45 5.71
CA VAL A 33 -80.71 -13.18 4.64
C VAL A 33 -80.11 -14.49 4.16
N LEU A 34 -80.00 -14.69 2.84
CA LEU A 34 -79.36 -15.88 2.28
C LEU A 34 -77.88 -16.00 2.68
N GLU A 35 -77.38 -17.23 2.69
CA GLU A 35 -75.95 -17.52 2.85
C GLU A 35 -75.30 -17.50 1.47
N ALA A 36 -74.11 -16.91 1.36
CA ALA A 36 -73.33 -16.87 0.13
C ALA A 36 -71.90 -17.32 0.42
N VAL A 37 -71.39 -18.26 -0.38
CA VAL A 37 -70.07 -18.86 -0.17
C VAL A 37 -68.99 -18.01 -0.84
N GLY A 38 -67.85 -17.83 -0.15
CA GLY A 38 -66.67 -17.19 -0.73
C GLY A 38 -66.73 -15.65 -0.79
N ILE A 39 -67.73 -15.00 -0.18
CA ILE A 39 -67.78 -13.55 -0.04
C ILE A 39 -67.11 -13.06 1.26
N LEU A 40 -66.64 -11.82 1.26
CA LEU A 40 -66.08 -11.16 2.43
C LEU A 40 -67.17 -10.38 3.15
N GLY A 41 -67.32 -10.64 4.44
CA GLY A 41 -68.28 -9.93 5.28
C GLY A 41 -67.86 -8.48 5.61
N PRO A 42 -68.78 -7.72 6.23
CA PRO A 42 -68.50 -6.43 6.84
C PRO A 42 -67.36 -6.51 7.86
N VAL A 43 -66.46 -5.53 7.83
CA VAL A 43 -65.42 -5.32 8.85
C VAL A 43 -65.53 -3.90 9.41
N LYS A 44 -64.89 -3.63 10.55
CA LYS A 44 -64.91 -2.27 11.11
C LYS A 44 -64.20 -1.30 10.15
N GLY A 45 -64.96 -0.36 9.59
CA GLY A 45 -64.50 0.61 8.59
C GLY A 45 -65.06 0.35 7.18
N ASP A 46 -65.56 -0.86 6.91
CA ASP A 46 -66.21 -1.20 5.64
C ASP A 46 -67.40 -2.15 5.89
N MET A 47 -68.61 -1.61 5.79
CA MET A 47 -69.85 -2.34 6.07
C MET A 47 -70.36 -3.19 4.89
N ARG A 48 -69.61 -3.23 3.78
CA ARG A 48 -70.01 -3.93 2.56
C ARG A 48 -69.72 -5.42 2.63
N TYR A 49 -70.58 -6.22 1.99
CA TYR A 49 -70.24 -7.56 1.57
C TYR A 49 -69.55 -7.48 0.22
N LEU A 50 -68.33 -8.01 0.11
CA LEU A 50 -67.52 -7.90 -1.10
C LEU A 50 -67.27 -9.27 -1.71
N TRP A 51 -67.20 -9.30 -3.04
CA TRP A 51 -66.81 -10.50 -3.77
C TRP A 51 -65.30 -10.46 -4.10
N PRO A 52 -64.46 -11.36 -3.54
CA PRO A 52 -63.02 -11.35 -3.77
C PRO A 52 -62.65 -11.52 -5.25
N VAL A 53 -61.55 -10.89 -5.66
CA VAL A 53 -60.94 -11.04 -6.98
C VAL A 53 -60.69 -12.51 -7.32
N SER A 54 -60.27 -13.31 -6.33
CA SER A 54 -60.01 -14.74 -6.50
C SER A 54 -61.26 -15.58 -6.81
N GLN A 55 -62.46 -15.00 -6.69
CA GLN A 55 -63.73 -15.67 -6.95
C GLN A 55 -64.46 -15.17 -8.19
N TRP A 56 -63.97 -14.14 -8.88
CA TRP A 56 -64.68 -13.52 -10.02
C TRP A 56 -64.84 -14.45 -11.23
N ASP A 57 -64.03 -15.50 -11.35
CA ASP A 57 -64.14 -16.52 -12.40
C ASP A 57 -64.99 -17.74 -11.97
N ASN A 58 -65.48 -17.77 -10.73
CA ASN A 58 -66.30 -18.86 -10.19
C ASN A 58 -67.76 -18.41 -10.06
N ASN A 59 -68.71 -19.33 -10.21
CA ASN A 59 -70.10 -19.04 -9.88
C ASN A 59 -70.26 -18.76 -8.38
N LEU A 60 -71.18 -17.85 -8.03
CA LEU A 60 -71.52 -17.55 -6.65
C LEU A 60 -72.59 -18.52 -6.14
N GLU A 61 -72.20 -19.41 -5.24
CA GLU A 61 -73.12 -20.33 -4.57
C GLU A 61 -73.88 -19.61 -3.45
N VAL A 62 -75.21 -19.62 -3.53
CA VAL A 62 -76.12 -19.08 -2.51
C VAL A 62 -77.06 -20.15 -1.97
N SER A 63 -77.47 -20.02 -0.70
CA SER A 63 -78.40 -20.97 -0.07
C SER A 63 -79.33 -20.34 0.96
N VAL A 64 -80.47 -20.98 1.17
CA VAL A 64 -81.39 -20.65 2.27
C VAL A 64 -80.76 -21.09 3.60
N PRO A 65 -80.74 -20.24 4.65
CA PRO A 65 -80.14 -20.58 5.94
C PRO A 65 -80.86 -21.74 6.66
N ASN A 66 -80.12 -22.49 7.47
CA ASN A 66 -80.59 -23.70 8.17
C ASN A 66 -81.72 -23.49 9.22
N LEU A 67 -82.16 -22.26 9.51
CA LEU A 67 -83.17 -21.93 10.54
C LEU A 67 -84.19 -20.88 10.04
N PRO A 68 -85.06 -21.21 9.07
CA PRO A 68 -86.11 -20.30 8.62
C PRO A 68 -87.20 -20.09 9.69
N PRO A 69 -87.91 -18.94 9.69
CA PRO A 69 -89.03 -18.66 10.60
C PRO A 69 -90.30 -19.47 10.28
N VAL A 70 -90.27 -20.27 9.21
CA VAL A 70 -91.36 -21.12 8.72
C VAL A 70 -90.88 -22.56 8.57
N GLU A 71 -91.78 -23.52 8.76
CA GLU A 71 -91.48 -24.93 8.50
C GLU A 71 -91.53 -25.16 6.99
N ILE A 72 -90.36 -25.29 6.36
CA ILE A 72 -90.22 -25.53 4.93
C ILE A 72 -90.43 -27.03 4.66
N GLY A 73 -91.39 -27.37 3.80
CA GLY A 73 -91.76 -28.76 3.50
C GLY A 73 -91.68 -29.14 2.03
N PHE A 74 -91.74 -30.44 1.74
CA PHE A 74 -91.81 -30.94 0.37
C PHE A 74 -93.06 -30.41 -0.35
N GLY A 75 -92.87 -29.90 -1.57
CA GLY A 75 -93.93 -29.28 -2.37
C GLY A 75 -94.09 -27.76 -2.20
N ASP A 76 -93.31 -27.13 -1.32
CA ASP A 76 -93.11 -25.68 -1.30
C ASP A 76 -92.14 -25.26 -2.41
N THR A 77 -92.04 -23.96 -2.71
CA THR A 77 -91.15 -23.40 -3.73
C THR A 77 -90.20 -22.36 -3.15
N ILE A 78 -88.94 -22.34 -3.63
CA ILE A 78 -87.99 -21.26 -3.40
C ILE A 78 -87.66 -20.60 -4.73
N THR A 79 -87.85 -19.29 -4.83
CA THR A 79 -87.42 -18.51 -6.01
C THR A 79 -86.24 -17.64 -5.64
N PHE A 80 -85.12 -17.75 -6.36
CA PHE A 80 -83.93 -16.91 -6.16
C PHE A 80 -83.93 -15.72 -7.11
N PHE A 81 -83.49 -14.57 -6.61
CA PHE A 81 -83.47 -13.31 -7.35
C PHE A 81 -82.10 -12.63 -7.30
N LEU A 82 -81.74 -12.00 -8.41
CA LEU A 82 -80.65 -11.03 -8.53
C LEU A 82 -81.22 -9.70 -9.05
N ASP A 83 -81.17 -8.63 -8.26
CA ASP A 83 -81.70 -7.32 -8.64
C ASP A 83 -83.15 -7.36 -9.17
N GLU A 84 -84.02 -8.12 -8.50
CA GLU A 84 -85.43 -8.36 -8.88
C GLU A 84 -85.63 -9.24 -10.13
N MET A 85 -84.56 -9.74 -10.76
CA MET A 85 -84.63 -10.73 -11.83
C MET A 85 -84.72 -12.15 -11.27
N ASP A 86 -85.77 -12.88 -11.66
CA ASP A 86 -85.94 -14.31 -11.36
C ASP A 86 -84.79 -15.11 -11.98
N LEU A 87 -84.01 -15.78 -11.13
CA LEU A 87 -82.94 -16.67 -11.56
C LEU A 87 -83.46 -18.09 -11.76
N ALA A 88 -84.16 -18.60 -10.75
CA ALA A 88 -84.75 -19.93 -10.74
C ALA A 88 -85.84 -20.03 -9.70
N THR A 89 -86.87 -20.83 -9.99
CA THR A 89 -87.88 -21.29 -9.02
C THR A 89 -87.71 -22.79 -8.85
N ASN A 90 -87.26 -23.20 -7.67
CA ASN A 90 -87.06 -24.60 -7.31
C ASN A 90 -88.29 -25.12 -6.57
N LEU A 91 -88.84 -26.24 -7.01
CA LEU A 91 -89.82 -27.02 -6.23
C LEU A 91 -89.04 -27.88 -5.24
N LEU A 92 -89.38 -27.82 -3.95
CA LEU A 92 -88.63 -28.52 -2.92
C LEU A 92 -88.95 -30.02 -2.92
N GLU A 93 -88.01 -30.81 -3.42
CA GLU A 93 -88.01 -32.29 -3.41
C GLU A 93 -86.83 -32.86 -2.61
N SER A 94 -85.82 -32.03 -2.34
CA SER A 94 -84.61 -32.34 -1.57
C SER A 94 -84.02 -31.09 -0.91
N THR A 95 -82.97 -31.25 -0.10
CA THR A 95 -82.24 -30.11 0.48
C THR A 95 -81.39 -29.36 -0.54
N ASP A 96 -81.03 -29.98 -1.67
CA ASP A 96 -80.21 -29.36 -2.72
C ASP A 96 -80.99 -28.22 -3.41
N ASP A 97 -82.32 -28.29 -3.38
CA ASP A 97 -83.23 -27.27 -3.93
C ASP A 97 -83.22 -25.95 -3.13
N LEU A 98 -82.60 -25.95 -1.95
CA LEU A 98 -82.37 -24.76 -1.11
C LEU A 98 -81.12 -23.97 -1.51
N SER A 99 -80.43 -24.38 -2.57
CA SER A 99 -79.23 -23.73 -3.08
C SER A 99 -79.38 -23.34 -4.56
N TYR A 100 -78.61 -22.34 -4.98
CA TYR A 100 -78.50 -21.93 -6.38
C TYR A 100 -77.10 -21.40 -6.70
N SER A 101 -76.62 -21.71 -7.91
CA SER A 101 -75.32 -21.28 -8.43
C SER A 101 -75.53 -20.11 -9.41
N ILE A 102 -75.18 -18.90 -8.98
CA ILE A 102 -75.32 -17.70 -9.80
C ILE A 102 -74.09 -17.58 -10.71
N ALA A 103 -74.31 -17.52 -12.02
CA ALA A 103 -73.23 -17.41 -13.00
C ALA A 103 -72.44 -16.10 -12.83
N ALA A 104 -71.12 -16.18 -12.90
CA ALA A 104 -70.24 -15.05 -12.56
C ALA A 104 -70.41 -13.83 -13.47
N ASP A 105 -70.72 -14.06 -14.74
CA ASP A 105 -70.96 -13.03 -15.75
C ASP A 105 -72.17 -12.15 -15.43
N LEU A 106 -73.14 -12.65 -14.66
CA LEU A 106 -74.28 -11.87 -14.16
C LEU A 106 -73.87 -10.84 -13.09
N ILE A 107 -72.74 -11.04 -12.42
CA ILE A 107 -72.23 -10.21 -11.32
C ILE A 107 -70.94 -9.49 -11.74
N SER A 108 -70.89 -8.94 -12.97
CA SER A 108 -69.66 -8.40 -13.57
C SER A 108 -69.61 -6.87 -13.73
N SER A 109 -70.69 -6.13 -13.47
CA SER A 109 -70.83 -4.71 -13.84
C SER A 109 -70.39 -3.70 -12.77
N GLY A 110 -69.82 -4.14 -11.64
CA GLY A 110 -69.26 -3.23 -10.61
C GLY A 110 -70.29 -2.37 -9.86
N LYS A 111 -71.57 -2.76 -9.92
CA LYS A 111 -72.66 -2.14 -9.15
C LYS A 111 -72.95 -2.97 -7.89
N PRO A 112 -73.65 -2.43 -6.89
CA PRO A 112 -74.23 -3.26 -5.83
C PRO A 112 -75.33 -4.18 -6.40
N TYR A 113 -75.28 -5.45 -6.01
CA TYR A 113 -76.22 -6.51 -6.40
C TYR A 113 -77.08 -6.91 -5.20
N LYS A 114 -78.40 -6.94 -5.37
CA LYS A 114 -79.34 -7.42 -4.36
C LYS A 114 -79.65 -8.89 -4.59
N LEU A 115 -79.19 -9.74 -3.69
CA LEU A 115 -79.46 -11.17 -3.66
C LEU A 115 -80.59 -11.43 -2.66
N SER A 116 -81.66 -12.07 -3.10
CA SER A 116 -82.78 -12.45 -2.24
C SER A 116 -83.44 -13.73 -2.70
N TYR A 117 -84.32 -14.29 -1.87
CA TYR A 117 -85.19 -15.40 -2.25
C TYR A 117 -86.59 -15.20 -1.69
N ASP A 118 -87.58 -15.77 -2.39
CA ASP A 118 -88.96 -15.84 -1.92
C ASP A 118 -89.31 -17.30 -1.61
N TYR A 119 -89.88 -17.52 -0.43
CA TYR A 119 -90.54 -18.76 -0.07
C TYR A 119 -92.01 -18.71 -0.52
N GLY A 120 -92.48 -19.76 -1.18
CA GLY A 120 -93.88 -19.98 -1.50
C GLY A 120 -94.37 -21.30 -0.92
N SER A 121 -95.40 -21.27 -0.08
CA SER A 121 -95.98 -22.51 0.44
C SER A 121 -96.84 -23.22 -0.61
N SER A 122 -97.02 -24.53 -0.45
CA SER A 122 -97.93 -25.34 -1.28
C SER A 122 -99.40 -24.86 -1.28
N LEU A 123 -99.76 -23.93 -0.38
CA LEU A 123 -101.08 -23.33 -0.24
C LEU A 123 -101.17 -21.90 -0.82
N GLY A 124 -100.10 -21.40 -1.45
CA GLY A 124 -100.07 -20.12 -2.17
C GLY A 124 -99.73 -18.88 -1.34
N ASN A 125 -99.23 -19.04 -0.11
CA ASN A 125 -98.70 -17.92 0.67
C ASN A 125 -97.22 -17.69 0.33
N THR A 126 -96.81 -16.44 0.16
CA THR A 126 -95.40 -16.09 -0.10
C THR A 126 -94.78 -15.28 1.02
N MET A 127 -93.47 -15.42 1.20
CA MET A 127 -92.68 -14.63 2.15
C MET A 127 -91.29 -14.36 1.59
N SER A 128 -90.94 -13.08 1.46
CA SER A 128 -89.64 -12.65 0.92
C SER A 128 -88.54 -12.63 1.96
N SER A 129 -87.31 -12.85 1.52
CA SER A 129 -86.12 -12.71 2.36
C SER A 129 -85.71 -11.26 2.58
N ILE A 130 -84.91 -11.04 3.62
CA ILE A 130 -84.10 -9.82 3.72
C ILE A 130 -83.04 -9.89 2.60
N PRO A 131 -82.90 -8.85 1.75
CA PRO A 131 -81.92 -8.86 0.67
C PRO A 131 -80.49 -8.72 1.22
N LEU A 132 -79.56 -9.50 0.69
CA LEU A 132 -78.12 -9.31 0.84
C LEU A 132 -77.63 -8.37 -0.26
N VAL A 133 -76.91 -7.31 0.09
CA VAL A 133 -76.28 -6.41 -0.89
C VAL A 133 -74.82 -6.80 -1.04
N LEU A 134 -74.46 -7.34 -2.20
CA LEU A 134 -73.11 -7.73 -2.58
C LEU A 134 -72.50 -6.66 -3.50
N GLU A 135 -71.27 -6.25 -3.25
CA GLU A 135 -70.53 -5.32 -4.10
C GLU A 135 -69.28 -5.98 -4.71
N VAL A 136 -68.95 -5.60 -5.94
CA VAL A 136 -67.73 -6.02 -6.63
C VAL A 136 -66.81 -4.81 -6.75
N ASP A 137 -65.65 -4.88 -6.10
CA ASP A 137 -64.69 -3.78 -6.05
C ASP A 137 -63.65 -3.93 -7.16
N TYR A 138 -63.68 -3.03 -8.14
CA TYR A 138 -62.67 -2.97 -9.21
C TYR A 138 -61.62 -1.89 -8.98
N GLN A 139 -61.70 -1.16 -7.86
CA GLN A 139 -60.83 -0.04 -7.61
C GLN A 139 -59.48 -0.52 -7.07
N ALA A 140 -58.41 -0.25 -7.82
CA ALA A 140 -57.07 -0.51 -7.33
C ALA A 140 -56.78 0.36 -6.09
N PRO A 141 -56.06 -0.19 -5.08
CA PRO A 141 -55.61 0.56 -3.91
C PRO A 141 -54.89 1.86 -4.26
N ASN A 142 -54.95 2.83 -3.35
CA ASN A 142 -54.47 4.19 -3.52
C ASN A 142 -55.04 4.86 -4.78
N ARG A 143 -56.25 4.48 -5.19
CA ARG A 143 -56.89 4.89 -6.45
C ARG A 143 -55.98 4.71 -7.69
N GLY A 144 -55.13 3.69 -7.66
CA GLY A 144 -54.15 3.41 -8.73
C GLY A 144 -52.97 4.39 -8.80
N GLN A 145 -52.75 5.24 -7.79
CA GLN A 145 -51.58 6.14 -7.73
C GLN A 145 -50.34 5.44 -7.18
N ILE A 146 -49.16 5.81 -7.69
CA ILE A 146 -47.85 5.35 -7.19
C ILE A 146 -47.62 5.90 -5.78
N GLY A 147 -47.19 5.02 -4.87
CA GLY A 147 -46.82 5.40 -3.49
C GLY A 147 -45.49 6.17 -3.43
N ALA A 148 -45.41 7.10 -2.49
CA ALA A 148 -44.15 7.71 -2.06
C ALA A 148 -43.20 6.64 -1.48
N PRO A 149 -41.88 6.87 -1.42
CA PRO A 149 -40.96 5.85 -0.91
C PRO A 149 -41.20 5.64 0.59
N ALA A 150 -40.93 4.44 1.08
CA ALA A 150 -40.93 4.17 2.52
C ALA A 150 -39.84 5.02 3.20
N VAL A 151 -40.09 5.42 4.45
CA VAL A 151 -39.10 6.14 5.26
C VAL A 151 -38.25 5.13 6.02
N ILE A 152 -36.94 5.18 5.80
CA ILE A 152 -35.93 4.35 6.47
C ILE A 152 -35.35 5.15 7.66
N PRO A 153 -34.99 4.51 8.79
CA PRO A 153 -34.32 5.19 9.91
C PRO A 153 -33.05 5.96 9.49
N GLU A 154 -32.82 7.14 10.07
CA GLU A 154 -31.74 8.05 9.66
C GLU A 154 -30.34 7.46 9.86
N ASP A 155 -30.13 6.70 10.93
CA ASP A 155 -28.88 5.99 11.21
C ASP A 155 -28.57 4.93 10.14
N VAL A 156 -29.58 4.18 9.69
CA VAL A 156 -29.44 3.21 8.59
C VAL A 156 -29.16 3.91 7.25
N VAL A 157 -29.76 5.08 7.01
CA VAL A 157 -29.49 5.86 5.78
C VAL A 157 -28.06 6.41 5.79
N ARG A 158 -27.57 6.87 6.95
CA ARG A 158 -26.24 7.47 7.11
C ARG A 158 -25.12 6.42 7.08
N ASP A 159 -25.28 5.35 7.86
CA ASP A 159 -24.21 4.39 8.15
C ASP A 159 -24.35 3.10 7.30
N GLY A 160 -25.47 2.92 6.61
CA GLY A 160 -25.85 1.67 5.97
C GLY A 160 -26.47 0.68 6.96
N LEU A 161 -27.17 -0.32 6.42
CA LEU A 161 -27.67 -1.45 7.18
C LEU A 161 -26.53 -2.46 7.38
N THR A 162 -26.05 -2.58 8.60
CA THR A 162 -24.87 -3.39 8.93
C THR A 162 -25.21 -4.63 9.76
N GLN A 163 -24.27 -5.58 9.82
CA GLN A 163 -24.33 -6.69 10.77
C GLN A 163 -24.53 -6.21 12.22
N GLN A 164 -23.80 -5.17 12.63
CA GLN A 164 -23.93 -4.58 13.97
C GLN A 164 -25.35 -4.06 14.22
N TYR A 165 -25.94 -3.36 13.26
CA TYR A 165 -27.32 -2.88 13.38
C TYR A 165 -28.29 -4.06 13.58
N LEU A 166 -28.15 -5.11 12.76
CA LEU A 166 -29.01 -6.29 12.82
C LEU A 166 -28.79 -7.15 14.08
N ASP A 167 -27.63 -7.06 14.73
CA ASP A 167 -27.34 -7.71 16.02
C ASP A 167 -27.94 -6.91 17.19
N ALA A 168 -27.96 -5.58 17.07
CA ALA A 168 -28.53 -4.68 18.08
C ALA A 168 -30.07 -4.55 17.99
N HIS A 169 -30.67 -4.80 16.83
CA HIS A 169 -32.10 -4.62 16.58
C HIS A 169 -32.73 -5.89 16.02
N GLU A 170 -33.87 -6.31 16.61
CA GLU A 170 -34.63 -7.47 16.14
C GLU A 170 -35.31 -7.22 14.77
N PHE A 171 -35.58 -5.95 14.43
CA PHE A 171 -36.25 -5.54 13.21
C PHE A 171 -35.61 -4.27 12.60
N LEU A 172 -35.73 -4.12 11.28
CA LEU A 172 -35.68 -2.84 10.61
C LEU A 172 -37.09 -2.25 10.57
N ASP A 173 -37.31 -1.18 11.33
CA ASP A 173 -38.59 -0.45 11.37
C ASP A 173 -38.64 0.59 10.25
N ILE A 174 -39.42 0.33 9.19
CA ILE A 174 -39.69 1.31 8.12
C ILE A 174 -41.09 1.90 8.28
N LYS A 175 -41.29 3.14 7.81
CA LYS A 175 -42.63 3.75 7.73
C LYS A 175 -43.15 3.75 6.31
N VAL A 176 -44.30 3.12 6.10
CA VAL A 176 -44.99 3.08 4.82
C VAL A 176 -46.02 4.22 4.76
N PRO A 177 -45.89 5.16 3.81
CA PRO A 177 -46.84 6.26 3.64
C PRO A 177 -48.27 5.77 3.43
N ARG A 178 -49.19 6.25 4.27
CA ARG A 178 -50.60 5.84 4.25
C ARG A 178 -51.29 6.18 2.92
N SER A 179 -52.04 5.22 2.34
CA SER A 179 -52.96 5.52 1.24
C SER A 179 -54.28 6.16 1.73
N SER A 180 -54.89 6.98 0.88
CA SER A 180 -56.13 7.71 1.20
C SER A 180 -57.36 6.81 1.40
N ASP A 181 -57.32 5.60 0.84
CA ASP A 181 -58.39 4.60 0.81
C ASP A 181 -58.08 3.37 1.66
N MET A 182 -57.01 3.39 2.47
CA MET A 182 -56.62 2.27 3.31
C MET A 182 -57.69 1.90 4.34
N LEU A 183 -58.04 0.61 4.37
CA LEU A 183 -59.00 -0.01 5.28
C LEU A 183 -58.37 -1.16 6.07
N ALA A 184 -59.09 -1.61 7.11
CA ALA A 184 -58.71 -2.82 7.82
C ALA A 184 -58.94 -4.04 6.92
N GLY A 185 -58.00 -4.98 6.91
CA GLY A 185 -58.01 -6.14 6.02
C GLY A 185 -57.26 -5.94 4.70
N ASP A 186 -56.88 -4.70 4.37
CA ASP A 186 -55.91 -4.46 3.30
C ASP A 186 -54.55 -5.06 3.71
N THR A 187 -53.72 -5.38 2.73
CA THR A 187 -52.41 -5.99 2.92
C THR A 187 -51.34 -5.12 2.30
N ILE A 188 -50.21 -4.96 3.00
CA ILE A 188 -49.00 -4.33 2.48
C ILE A 188 -48.00 -5.44 2.20
N THR A 189 -47.48 -5.46 0.98
CA THR A 189 -46.37 -6.35 0.63
C THR A 189 -45.10 -5.54 0.43
N ILE A 190 -43.98 -6.05 0.92
CA ILE A 190 -42.65 -5.42 0.85
C ILE A 190 -41.75 -6.23 -0.08
N SER A 191 -41.08 -5.56 -1.01
CA SER A 191 -40.10 -6.14 -1.93
C SER A 191 -38.69 -5.63 -1.61
N TRP A 192 -37.68 -6.47 -1.89
CA TRP A 192 -36.27 -6.19 -1.64
C TRP A 192 -35.46 -6.53 -2.89
N GLY A 193 -34.93 -5.52 -3.56
CA GLY A 193 -34.23 -5.71 -4.83
C GLY A 193 -32.95 -4.90 -4.93
N GLN A 194 -31.93 -5.42 -5.61
CA GLN A 194 -30.72 -4.66 -5.94
C GLN A 194 -31.03 -3.56 -6.95
N VAL A 195 -30.53 -2.35 -6.69
CA VAL A 195 -30.67 -1.22 -7.62
C VAL A 195 -29.67 -1.37 -8.75
N VAL A 196 -30.10 -1.93 -9.88
CA VAL A 196 -29.26 -2.10 -11.08
C VAL A 196 -29.44 -0.94 -12.06
N ALA A 197 -28.34 -0.43 -12.60
CA ALA A 197 -28.37 0.56 -13.67
C ALA A 197 -28.87 -0.11 -14.96
N LYS A 198 -30.13 0.19 -15.34
CA LYS A 198 -30.86 -0.20 -16.58
C LYS A 198 -31.81 -1.40 -16.47
N SER A 199 -33.04 -1.10 -16.04
CA SER A 199 -34.32 -1.37 -16.74
C SER A 199 -34.68 -2.76 -17.31
N LEU A 200 -34.05 -3.86 -16.92
CA LEU A 200 -34.51 -5.19 -17.33
C LEU A 200 -34.61 -6.12 -16.12
N ARG A 201 -35.83 -6.17 -15.56
CA ARG A 201 -36.31 -7.00 -14.43
C ARG A 201 -35.90 -6.51 -13.04
N GLN A 202 -36.65 -5.55 -12.51
CA GLN A 202 -36.79 -5.44 -11.06
C GLN A 202 -37.63 -6.63 -10.58
N ASP A 203 -37.09 -7.41 -9.65
CA ASP A 203 -37.83 -8.46 -8.97
C ASP A 203 -38.66 -7.82 -7.86
N PHE A 204 -39.98 -7.82 -8.06
CA PHE A 204 -40.95 -7.31 -7.08
C PHE A 204 -41.64 -8.46 -6.34
N THR A 205 -40.98 -9.62 -6.28
CA THR A 205 -41.45 -10.72 -5.43
C THR A 205 -41.40 -10.24 -3.98
N PRO A 206 -42.53 -10.28 -3.26
CA PRO A 206 -42.56 -9.76 -1.91
C PRO A 206 -41.80 -10.70 -0.97
N ILE A 207 -40.89 -10.13 -0.18
CA ILE A 207 -40.18 -10.83 0.90
C ILE A 207 -41.05 -10.98 2.15
N MET A 208 -42.06 -10.12 2.28
CA MET A 208 -42.96 -10.07 3.43
C MET A 208 -44.31 -9.49 3.01
N SER A 209 -45.35 -9.95 3.69
CA SER A 209 -46.71 -9.44 3.57
C SER A 209 -47.30 -9.24 4.97
N ARG A 210 -48.12 -8.20 5.14
CA ARG A 210 -48.72 -7.83 6.43
C ARG A 210 -50.10 -7.24 6.23
N GLU A 211 -51.09 -7.73 6.97
CA GLU A 211 -52.45 -7.17 7.02
C GLU A 211 -52.52 -5.90 7.89
N VAL A 212 -53.30 -4.92 7.43
CA VAL A 212 -53.62 -3.66 8.12
C VAL A 212 -54.66 -3.93 9.20
N LYS A 213 -54.32 -3.62 10.45
CA LYS A 213 -55.21 -3.83 11.59
C LYS A 213 -56.24 -2.71 11.70
N VAL A 214 -57.37 -3.02 12.33
CA VAL A 214 -58.45 -2.07 12.65
C VAL A 214 -57.95 -0.82 13.37
N THR A 215 -56.99 -0.97 14.31
CA THR A 215 -56.41 0.16 15.04
C THR A 215 -55.64 1.12 14.15
N GLU A 216 -54.95 0.60 13.14
CA GLU A 216 -54.14 1.38 12.19
C GLU A 216 -55.03 2.05 11.14
N ALA A 217 -56.03 1.33 10.64
CA ALA A 217 -57.04 1.88 9.74
C ALA A 217 -57.80 3.07 10.39
N SER A 218 -57.98 3.04 11.72
CA SER A 218 -58.71 4.08 12.47
C SER A 218 -57.88 5.32 12.84
N MET A 219 -56.57 5.35 12.58
CA MET A 219 -55.72 6.50 12.89
C MET A 219 -55.57 7.42 11.65
N PRO A 220 -56.28 8.57 11.61
CA PRO A 220 -56.17 9.48 10.47
C PRO A 220 -54.75 10.07 10.38
N ASN A 221 -54.20 10.08 9.17
CA ASN A 221 -52.89 10.66 8.82
C ASN A 221 -51.65 10.01 9.48
N ALA A 222 -51.77 8.79 10.01
CA ALA A 222 -50.61 8.04 10.50
C ALA A 222 -50.08 7.08 9.43
N ASP A 223 -48.78 7.18 9.15
CA ASP A 223 -48.05 6.17 8.38
C ASP A 223 -47.98 4.84 9.14
N LEU A 224 -47.70 3.77 8.40
CA LEU A 224 -47.71 2.42 8.94
C LEU A 224 -46.29 2.01 9.31
N ASP A 225 -46.09 1.65 10.58
CA ASP A 225 -44.85 1.02 11.01
C ASP A 225 -44.83 -0.43 10.49
N VAL A 226 -43.87 -0.74 9.62
CA VAL A 226 -43.63 -2.08 9.08
C VAL A 226 -42.29 -2.57 9.59
N ARG A 227 -42.31 -3.71 10.27
CA ARG A 227 -41.14 -4.31 10.90
C ARG A 227 -40.61 -5.45 10.06
N ILE A 228 -39.45 -5.28 9.44
CA ILE A 228 -38.81 -6.34 8.66
C ILE A 228 -37.83 -7.08 9.58
N PRO A 229 -37.99 -8.40 9.84
CA PRO A 229 -37.15 -9.13 10.78
C PRO A 229 -35.68 -9.14 10.35
N SER A 230 -34.78 -8.81 11.26
CA SER A 230 -33.33 -8.84 11.00
C SER A 230 -32.86 -10.23 10.56
N ALA A 231 -33.45 -11.30 11.11
CA ALA A 231 -33.17 -12.67 10.69
C ALA A 231 -33.50 -12.94 9.21
N LEU A 232 -34.58 -12.35 8.69
CA LEU A 232 -34.93 -12.43 7.28
C LEU A 232 -33.93 -11.64 6.44
N ILE A 233 -33.63 -10.40 6.82
CA ILE A 233 -32.73 -9.49 6.09
C ILE A 233 -31.36 -10.14 5.84
N ARG A 234 -30.82 -10.88 6.82
CA ARG A 234 -29.53 -11.60 6.70
C ARG A 234 -29.49 -12.63 5.57
N THR A 235 -30.64 -13.11 5.11
CA THR A 235 -30.76 -14.09 4.03
C THR A 235 -30.93 -13.44 2.65
N LEU A 236 -31.10 -12.12 2.61
CA LEU A 236 -31.39 -11.38 1.38
C LEU A 236 -30.10 -10.90 0.70
N ALA A 237 -30.23 -10.49 -0.56
CA ALA A 237 -29.13 -9.95 -1.33
C ALA A 237 -28.57 -8.65 -0.70
N GLN A 238 -27.23 -8.56 -0.66
CA GLN A 238 -26.45 -7.41 -0.17
C GLN A 238 -26.14 -6.38 -1.28
N GLY A 239 -25.63 -5.21 -0.92
CA GLY A 239 -25.23 -4.12 -1.81
C GLY A 239 -26.17 -2.90 -1.72
N LYS A 240 -26.31 -2.16 -2.83
CA LYS A 240 -27.24 -1.04 -2.94
C LYS A 240 -28.66 -1.56 -3.19
N ILE A 241 -29.51 -1.48 -2.18
CA ILE A 241 -30.85 -2.09 -2.15
C ILE A 241 -31.93 -1.02 -2.27
N GLY A 242 -32.95 -1.31 -3.09
CA GLY A 242 -34.22 -0.60 -3.12
C GLY A 242 -35.29 -1.40 -2.36
N ILE A 243 -35.94 -0.74 -1.41
CA ILE A 243 -37.12 -1.24 -0.70
C ILE A 243 -38.34 -0.57 -1.32
N SER A 244 -39.26 -1.37 -1.84
CA SER A 244 -40.55 -0.90 -2.35
C SER A 244 -41.70 -1.66 -1.70
N TYR A 245 -42.87 -1.04 -1.70
CA TYR A 245 -44.08 -1.64 -1.17
C TYR A 245 -45.24 -1.51 -2.16
N ARG A 246 -46.28 -2.32 -1.96
CA ARG A 246 -47.59 -2.12 -2.58
C ARG A 246 -48.71 -2.48 -1.63
N TYR A 247 -49.82 -1.77 -1.75
CA TYR A 247 -51.08 -2.11 -1.13
C TYR A 247 -51.84 -3.14 -1.98
N VAL A 248 -52.49 -4.07 -1.31
CA VAL A 248 -53.46 -5.02 -1.86
C VAL A 248 -54.73 -4.82 -1.04
N ASP A 249 -55.85 -4.46 -1.65
CA ASP A 249 -57.08 -4.27 -0.86
C ASP A 249 -57.60 -5.61 -0.32
N ARG A 250 -58.57 -5.53 0.59
CA ARG A 250 -59.19 -6.73 1.17
C ARG A 250 -59.84 -7.68 0.16
N THR A 251 -60.21 -7.21 -1.04
CA THR A 251 -60.76 -8.06 -2.11
C THR A 251 -59.68 -8.75 -2.94
N GLY A 252 -58.45 -8.24 -2.91
CA GLY A 252 -57.31 -8.75 -3.64
C GLY A 252 -56.86 -7.87 -4.81
N ASN A 253 -57.43 -6.68 -5.02
CA ASN A 253 -56.94 -5.79 -6.08
C ASN A 253 -55.53 -5.31 -5.76
N LEU A 254 -54.66 -5.34 -6.76
CA LEU A 254 -53.26 -4.94 -6.63
C LEU A 254 -53.08 -3.43 -6.90
N GLY A 255 -52.46 -2.73 -5.96
CA GLY A 255 -52.02 -1.36 -6.14
C GLY A 255 -50.74 -1.24 -6.98
N GLN A 256 -50.41 0.01 -7.35
CA GLN A 256 -49.12 0.33 -7.93
C GLN A 256 -47.98 0.09 -6.93
N ILE A 257 -46.79 -0.23 -7.43
CA ILE A 257 -45.58 -0.36 -6.60
C ILE A 257 -45.08 1.05 -6.29
N SER A 258 -44.64 1.28 -5.05
CA SER A 258 -44.07 2.56 -4.62
C SER A 258 -42.77 2.88 -5.37
N THR A 259 -42.33 4.12 -5.26
CA THR A 259 -40.92 4.45 -5.54
C THR A 259 -40.00 3.77 -4.52
N ASP A 260 -38.76 3.47 -4.93
CA ASP A 260 -37.79 2.77 -4.08
C ASP A 260 -37.22 3.69 -2.99
N ALA A 261 -37.23 3.22 -1.75
CA ALA A 261 -36.39 3.75 -0.69
C ALA A 261 -35.04 3.03 -0.72
N VAL A 262 -33.93 3.76 -0.87
CA VAL A 262 -32.61 3.16 -1.14
C VAL A 262 -31.72 3.18 0.10
N LEU A 263 -31.07 2.06 0.38
CA LEU A 263 -30.04 1.92 1.42
C LEU A 263 -28.85 1.10 0.92
N GLN A 264 -27.73 1.18 1.63
CA GLN A 264 -26.60 0.24 1.48
C GLN A 264 -26.73 -0.87 2.52
N PHE A 265 -26.68 -2.14 2.12
CA PHE A 265 -26.75 -3.29 3.03
C PHE A 265 -25.51 -4.17 2.91
N GLU A 266 -24.74 -4.29 3.99
CA GLU A 266 -23.52 -5.09 4.06
C GLU A 266 -23.40 -5.80 5.41
N LEU A 267 -23.24 -7.12 5.41
CA LEU A 267 -23.06 -7.93 6.63
C LEU A 267 -21.61 -8.02 7.08
N VAL A 268 -20.70 -7.48 6.29
CA VAL A 268 -19.27 -7.56 6.56
C VAL A 268 -18.90 -6.31 7.33
N PRO A 269 -18.42 -6.41 8.58
CA PRO A 269 -17.98 -5.24 9.32
C PRO A 269 -16.83 -4.54 8.58
N ALA A 270 -16.79 -3.21 8.65
CA ALA A 270 -15.67 -2.43 8.13
C ALA A 270 -14.36 -2.79 8.84
N PRO A 271 -13.19 -2.55 8.20
CA PRO A 271 -11.91 -2.55 8.89
C PRO A 271 -11.97 -1.71 10.16
N ASP A 272 -11.44 -2.24 11.27
CA ASP A 272 -11.42 -1.54 12.57
C ASP A 272 -10.16 -1.89 13.37
N GLY A 273 -9.74 -1.03 14.30
CA GLY A 273 -8.55 -1.26 15.12
C GLY A 273 -7.23 -1.10 14.36
N LEU A 274 -7.21 -0.27 13.31
CA LEU A 274 -6.01 0.06 12.54
C LEU A 274 -4.94 0.66 13.46
N GLN A 275 -3.69 0.19 13.31
CA GLN A 275 -2.53 0.73 14.00
C GLN A 275 -1.98 1.94 13.24
N SER A 276 -1.35 2.89 13.94
CA SER A 276 -0.58 3.96 13.30
C SER A 276 0.56 3.37 12.46
N PRO A 277 0.88 3.92 11.28
CA PRO A 277 2.04 3.47 10.54
C PRO A 277 3.34 3.81 11.29
N ASN A 278 4.42 3.15 10.90
CA ASN A 278 5.78 3.52 11.25
C ASN A 278 6.50 4.00 9.98
N VAL A 279 7.31 5.05 10.07
CA VAL A 279 8.05 5.56 8.92
C VAL A 279 9.53 5.26 9.13
N LEU A 280 10.07 4.40 8.27
CA LEU A 280 11.46 3.99 8.36
C LEU A 280 12.39 5.16 8.02
N LEU A 281 13.60 5.13 8.60
CA LEU A 281 14.61 6.18 8.47
C LEU A 281 14.21 7.54 9.07
N ALA A 282 13.13 7.62 9.85
CA ALA A 282 12.75 8.82 10.60
C ALA A 282 13.07 8.73 12.11
N ALA A 283 13.82 7.68 12.53
CA ALA A 283 13.97 7.31 13.94
C ALA A 283 14.89 8.23 14.74
N ASP A 284 15.82 8.91 14.08
CA ASP A 284 16.69 9.95 14.63
C ASP A 284 16.01 11.34 14.67
N GLY A 285 14.77 11.44 14.18
CA GLY A 285 13.87 12.58 14.38
C GLY A 285 13.55 13.36 13.11
N GLU A 286 14.23 13.09 12.00
CA GLU A 286 13.96 13.68 10.69
C GLU A 286 14.36 12.73 9.56
N ILE A 287 13.77 12.89 8.39
CA ILE A 287 14.23 12.24 7.15
C ILE A 287 15.02 13.28 6.38
N ASP A 288 16.28 12.98 6.13
CA ASP A 288 17.18 13.82 5.35
C ASP A 288 17.32 13.32 3.89
N ARG A 289 18.19 13.96 3.10
CA ARG A 289 18.42 13.57 1.70
C ARG A 289 19.23 12.28 1.57
N ALA A 290 20.05 11.92 2.57
CA ALA A 290 20.75 10.64 2.60
C ALA A 290 19.75 9.50 2.86
N ASP A 291 18.78 9.70 3.75
CA ASP A 291 17.68 8.75 3.95
C ASP A 291 16.85 8.57 2.67
N ALA A 292 16.55 9.67 1.98
CA ALA A 292 15.86 9.63 0.70
C ALA A 292 16.64 8.86 -0.40
N GLN A 293 17.97 8.84 -0.33
CA GLN A 293 18.82 8.03 -1.23
C GLN A 293 18.79 6.54 -0.88
N LEU A 294 18.68 6.20 0.42
CA LEU A 294 18.54 4.81 0.87
C LEU A 294 17.16 4.24 0.53
N GLY A 295 16.14 5.08 0.49
CA GLY A 295 14.76 4.74 0.18
C GLY A 295 13.90 4.71 1.43
N VAL A 296 12.98 5.68 1.52
CA VAL A 296 12.04 5.80 2.64
C VAL A 296 10.85 4.89 2.41
N GLU A 297 10.44 4.17 3.45
CA GLU A 297 9.29 3.28 3.41
C GLU A 297 8.35 3.57 4.59
N VAL A 298 7.05 3.48 4.32
CA VAL A 298 6.01 3.47 5.35
C VAL A 298 5.67 2.03 5.67
N GLU A 299 5.98 1.62 6.90
CA GLU A 299 5.64 0.33 7.46
C GLU A 299 4.18 0.36 7.98
N ILE A 300 3.39 -0.60 7.52
CA ILE A 300 2.10 -0.94 8.09
C ILE A 300 2.33 -2.07 9.10
N PRO A 301 2.18 -1.81 10.41
CA PRO A 301 2.71 -2.72 11.44
C PRO A 301 1.77 -3.87 11.75
N GLU A 302 2.32 -4.90 12.41
CA GLU A 302 1.53 -5.90 13.14
C GLU A 302 0.98 -5.34 14.48
N PRO A 303 -0.14 -5.86 15.01
CA PRO A 303 -1.00 -6.91 14.44
C PRO A 303 -1.92 -6.36 13.34
N ILE A 304 -2.40 -7.25 12.48
CA ILE A 304 -3.41 -6.91 11.48
C ILE A 304 -4.69 -6.40 12.15
N TYR A 305 -5.33 -5.44 11.52
CA TYR A 305 -6.59 -4.86 11.99
C TYR A 305 -7.74 -5.87 11.94
N ASN A 306 -8.82 -5.57 12.65
CA ASN A 306 -10.00 -6.42 12.74
C ASN A 306 -10.80 -6.44 11.43
N ASN A 307 -11.50 -7.54 11.17
CA ASN A 307 -12.38 -7.72 10.01
C ASN A 307 -11.65 -7.67 8.66
N VAL A 308 -10.37 -8.04 8.61
CA VAL A 308 -9.55 -8.09 7.39
C VAL A 308 -10.16 -8.96 6.28
N ARG A 309 -9.91 -8.58 5.03
CA ARG A 309 -10.21 -9.37 3.83
C ARG A 309 -9.07 -9.39 2.83
N GLU A 310 -9.10 -10.40 1.96
CA GLU A 310 -8.13 -10.58 0.87
C GLU A 310 -8.23 -9.49 -0.21
N ASP A 311 -9.38 -8.82 -0.35
CA ASP A 311 -9.58 -7.75 -1.34
C ASP A 311 -9.28 -6.34 -0.81
N ASP A 312 -8.89 -6.21 0.46
CA ASP A 312 -8.50 -4.93 1.04
C ASP A 312 -7.27 -4.36 0.30
N GLN A 313 -7.27 -3.05 0.09
CA GLN A 313 -6.12 -2.31 -0.44
C GLN A 313 -5.62 -1.32 0.61
N ILE A 314 -4.31 -1.08 0.63
CA ILE A 314 -3.67 -0.08 1.47
C ILE A 314 -3.31 1.14 0.62
N GLN A 315 -3.71 2.32 1.08
CA GLN A 315 -3.37 3.59 0.45
C GLN A 315 -2.68 4.48 1.48
N VAL A 316 -1.38 4.73 1.32
CA VAL A 316 -0.64 5.66 2.18
C VAL A 316 -1.02 7.10 1.83
N ILE A 317 -1.18 7.91 2.87
CA ILE A 317 -1.40 9.35 2.80
C ILE A 317 -0.14 10.04 3.32
N TRP A 318 0.60 10.65 2.41
CA TRP A 318 1.85 11.36 2.69
C TRP A 318 1.63 12.87 2.56
N GLU A 319 1.69 13.60 3.67
CA GLU A 319 1.48 15.07 3.67
C GLU A 319 0.16 15.47 2.96
N GLY A 320 -0.90 14.69 3.19
CA GLY A 320 -2.21 14.88 2.55
C GLY A 320 -2.30 14.41 1.08
N THR A 321 -1.21 13.93 0.48
CA THR A 321 -1.17 13.36 -0.87
C THR A 321 -1.33 11.85 -0.83
N THR A 322 -2.18 11.30 -1.69
CA THR A 322 -2.39 9.85 -1.81
C THR A 322 -1.28 9.21 -2.64
N VAL A 323 -0.58 8.23 -2.06
CA VAL A 323 0.27 7.30 -2.79
C VAL A 323 -0.62 6.27 -3.51
N PRO A 324 -0.25 5.75 -4.69
CA PRO A 324 -1.01 4.68 -5.34
C PRO A 324 -1.30 3.51 -4.39
N SER A 325 -2.55 3.07 -4.35
CA SER A 325 -2.95 1.97 -3.46
C SER A 325 -2.36 0.64 -3.92
N VAL A 326 -1.97 -0.18 -2.96
CA VAL A 326 -1.44 -1.54 -3.19
C VAL A 326 -2.33 -2.58 -2.51
N PRO A 327 -2.39 -3.82 -3.00
CA PRO A 327 -3.08 -4.90 -2.30
C PRO A 327 -2.52 -5.11 -0.90
N LEU A 328 -3.39 -5.48 0.05
CA LEU A 328 -2.94 -5.91 1.35
C LEU A 328 -2.13 -7.21 1.23
N GLU A 329 -0.92 -7.20 1.79
CA GLU A 329 -0.03 -8.37 1.85
C GLU A 329 0.21 -8.81 3.30
N VAL A 330 1.27 -9.61 3.52
CA VAL A 330 1.68 -10.07 4.85
C VAL A 330 2.25 -8.90 5.64
N LEU A 331 1.81 -8.75 6.90
CA LEU A 331 2.34 -7.72 7.80
C LEU A 331 3.62 -8.21 8.52
N PRO A 332 4.54 -7.31 8.90
CA PRO A 332 4.56 -5.90 8.51
C PRO A 332 4.80 -5.77 6.99
N MET A 333 4.07 -4.86 6.35
CA MET A 333 4.26 -4.56 4.92
C MET A 333 4.86 -3.16 4.77
N TYR A 334 5.67 -2.98 3.73
CA TYR A 334 6.43 -1.76 3.50
C TYR A 334 5.99 -1.12 2.19
N VAL A 335 5.56 0.13 2.25
CA VAL A 335 5.13 0.92 1.09
C VAL A 335 6.22 1.96 0.79
N PRO A 336 6.94 1.85 -0.33
CA PRO A 336 8.01 2.79 -0.66
C PRO A 336 7.44 4.16 -1.01
N ILE A 337 8.13 5.21 -0.55
CA ILE A 337 7.83 6.61 -0.84
C ILE A 337 8.97 7.15 -1.70
N ASP A 338 8.69 7.43 -2.97
CA ASP A 338 9.69 7.93 -3.89
C ASP A 338 10.07 9.39 -3.59
N TRP A 339 11.23 9.81 -4.11
CA TRP A 339 11.72 11.18 -3.92
C TRP A 339 10.73 12.25 -4.41
N LEU A 340 10.01 11.99 -5.51
CA LEU A 340 9.02 12.93 -6.03
C LEU A 340 7.87 13.15 -5.05
N THR A 341 7.43 12.10 -4.35
CA THR A 341 6.43 12.19 -3.29
C THR A 341 7.00 12.86 -2.04
N LEU A 342 8.21 12.47 -1.62
CA LEU A 342 8.89 13.07 -0.47
C LEU A 342 9.06 14.58 -0.63
N SER A 343 9.48 15.04 -1.81
CA SER A 343 9.85 16.43 -2.08
C SER A 343 8.73 17.31 -2.67
N ALA A 344 7.54 16.74 -2.91
CA ALA A 344 6.45 17.40 -3.63
C ALA A 344 6.06 18.78 -3.08
N ASN A 345 6.04 18.93 -1.75
CA ASN A 345 5.67 20.17 -1.07
C ASN A 345 6.87 21.03 -0.65
N GLY A 346 8.09 20.59 -0.98
CA GLY A 346 9.31 21.32 -0.69
C GLY A 346 10.55 20.43 -0.82
N ALA A 347 11.48 20.81 -1.71
CA ALA A 347 12.72 20.07 -1.97
C ALA A 347 13.95 20.67 -1.26
N LEU A 348 13.75 21.73 -0.47
CA LEU A 348 14.82 22.59 0.08
C LEU A 348 14.51 23.13 1.50
N ASP A 349 13.46 22.64 2.14
CA ASP A 349 12.95 23.15 3.40
C ASP A 349 12.88 22.04 4.45
N LYS A 350 12.77 22.48 5.70
CA LYS A 350 12.48 21.64 6.86
C LYS A 350 11.00 21.78 7.19
N ARG A 351 10.29 20.67 7.30
CA ARG A 351 8.85 20.67 7.61
C ARG A 351 8.42 19.42 8.35
N THR A 352 7.33 19.56 9.10
CA THR A 352 6.70 18.47 9.86
C THR A 352 5.24 18.34 9.41
N PHE A 353 4.80 17.12 9.14
CA PHE A 353 3.45 16.84 8.66
C PHE A 353 2.96 15.47 9.15
N LYS A 354 1.68 15.19 8.86
CA LYS A 354 1.03 13.93 9.23
C LYS A 354 1.15 12.89 8.12
N VAL A 355 1.44 11.66 8.53
CA VAL A 355 1.41 10.47 7.68
C VAL A 355 0.41 9.47 8.26
N SER A 356 -0.39 8.86 7.40
CA SER A 356 -1.35 7.80 7.74
C SER A 356 -1.54 6.87 6.55
N TYR A 357 -2.38 5.86 6.70
CA TYR A 357 -2.87 5.07 5.56
C TYR A 357 -4.36 4.82 5.69
N ASN A 358 -4.99 4.56 4.56
CA ASN A 358 -6.38 4.11 4.48
C ASN A 358 -6.41 2.63 4.10
N VAL A 359 -7.31 1.88 4.72
CA VAL A 359 -7.76 0.59 4.20
C VAL A 359 -8.97 0.85 3.30
N LEU A 360 -8.83 0.49 2.02
CA LEU A 360 -9.88 0.61 1.01
C LEU A 360 -10.56 -0.75 0.80
N ARG A 361 -11.88 -0.77 0.88
CA ARG A 361 -12.72 -1.95 0.59
C ARG A 361 -13.95 -1.55 -0.18
N GLY A 362 -13.99 -1.82 -1.49
CA GLY A 362 -15.08 -1.37 -2.35
C GLY A 362 -15.24 0.16 -2.32
N ALA A 363 -16.33 0.65 -1.75
CA ALA A 363 -16.58 2.09 -1.56
C ALA A 363 -16.15 2.63 -0.19
N LEU A 364 -15.71 1.76 0.74
CA LEU A 364 -15.25 2.13 2.06
C LEU A 364 -13.78 2.58 2.02
N SER A 365 -13.46 3.61 2.80
CA SER A 365 -12.11 4.11 3.04
C SER A 365 -11.98 4.41 4.53
N ILE A 366 -11.26 3.55 5.27
CA ILE A 366 -11.10 3.68 6.71
C ILE A 366 -9.67 4.15 7.02
N PRO A 367 -9.48 5.33 7.65
CA PRO A 367 -8.16 5.85 7.95
C PRO A 367 -7.55 5.20 9.21
N SER A 368 -6.24 5.04 9.20
CA SER A 368 -5.43 4.74 10.39
C SER A 368 -5.27 5.99 11.27
N PRO A 369 -4.83 5.83 12.53
CA PRO A 369 -4.25 6.94 13.28
C PRO A 369 -3.07 7.56 12.52
N GLU A 370 -2.86 8.86 12.71
CA GLU A 370 -1.78 9.62 12.07
C GLU A 370 -0.51 9.66 12.94
N VAL A 371 0.65 9.71 12.29
CA VAL A 371 1.96 9.94 12.93
C VAL A 371 2.59 11.23 12.41
N ASP A 372 3.30 11.96 13.28
CA ASP A 372 4.11 13.12 12.88
C ASP A 372 5.43 12.65 12.29
N VAL A 373 5.76 13.17 11.10
CA VAL A 373 7.04 12.94 10.42
C VAL A 373 7.65 14.30 10.11
N THR A 374 8.94 14.44 10.37
CA THR A 374 9.73 15.61 9.97
C THR A 374 10.64 15.23 8.82
N VAL A 375 10.72 16.09 7.83
CA VAL A 375 11.73 15.99 6.77
C VAL A 375 12.58 17.26 6.80
N ASP A 376 13.87 17.14 6.51
CA ASP A 376 14.78 18.26 6.36
C ASP A 376 15.60 18.08 5.09
N PHE A 377 15.20 18.77 4.03
CA PHE A 377 15.89 18.73 2.73
C PHE A 377 16.69 20.00 2.46
N THR A 378 16.95 20.80 3.49
CA THR A 378 17.77 22.03 3.39
C THR A 378 19.19 21.68 2.95
N VAL A 379 19.85 22.55 2.19
CA VAL A 379 21.22 22.32 1.71
C VAL A 379 22.10 23.55 1.90
N ALA A 380 23.43 23.36 1.97
CA ALA A 380 24.41 24.44 1.84
C ALA A 380 24.78 24.64 0.36
N GLY A 381 24.89 25.88 -0.11
CA GLY A 381 25.17 26.19 -1.52
C GLY A 381 23.93 26.19 -2.45
N PRO A 382 24.10 25.93 -3.77
CA PRO A 382 23.02 26.02 -4.74
C PRO A 382 21.99 24.92 -4.53
N ALA A 383 20.75 25.20 -4.96
CA ALA A 383 19.72 24.17 -5.05
C ALA A 383 20.17 23.04 -6.01
N PRO A 384 20.10 21.76 -5.61
CA PRO A 384 20.33 20.63 -6.49
C PRO A 384 19.17 20.44 -7.46
N ASP A 385 19.36 19.51 -8.40
CA ASP A 385 18.29 19.06 -9.29
C ASP A 385 17.11 18.53 -8.44
N PRO A 386 15.89 19.11 -8.57
CA PRO A 386 14.75 18.69 -7.77
C PRO A 386 14.26 17.27 -8.11
N SER A 387 14.69 16.67 -9.22
CA SER A 387 14.25 15.34 -9.64
C SER A 387 14.97 14.19 -8.92
N ASN A 388 16.06 14.46 -8.19
CA ASN A 388 16.80 13.44 -7.44
C ASN A 388 17.27 13.97 -6.07
N PRO A 389 17.48 13.07 -5.10
CA PRO A 389 17.93 13.46 -3.76
C PRO A 389 19.44 13.81 -3.69
N GLY A 390 20.20 13.67 -4.77
CA GLY A 390 21.67 13.85 -4.78
C GLY A 390 22.43 12.51 -4.77
N PRO A 391 23.68 12.46 -4.29
CA PRO A 391 24.41 13.55 -3.63
C PRO A 391 25.05 14.56 -4.61
N ILE A 392 25.31 14.17 -5.85
CA ILE A 392 25.99 15.03 -6.83
C ILE A 392 25.09 16.17 -7.30
N ASN A 393 25.54 17.40 -7.08
CA ASN A 393 24.89 18.63 -7.54
C ASN A 393 25.74 19.31 -8.62
N SER A 394 25.31 19.21 -9.87
CA SER A 394 25.96 19.84 -11.03
C SER A 394 25.95 21.38 -11.02
N ALA A 395 25.15 22.01 -10.15
CA ALA A 395 25.12 23.46 -9.98
C ALA A 395 26.23 23.99 -9.05
N LEU A 396 26.93 23.11 -8.33
CA LEU A 396 28.08 23.50 -7.52
C LEU A 396 29.24 24.00 -8.42
N PRO A 397 29.92 25.09 -8.04
CA PRO A 397 31.08 25.59 -8.78
C PRO A 397 32.14 24.53 -9.04
N ALA A 398 32.74 24.58 -10.23
CA ALA A 398 33.83 23.69 -10.59
C ALA A 398 35.07 23.98 -9.73
N LEU A 399 35.64 22.91 -9.18
CA LEU A 399 36.92 22.91 -8.50
C LEU A 399 38.06 22.94 -9.54
N VAL A 400 39.16 23.62 -9.22
CA VAL A 400 40.37 23.61 -10.02
C VAL A 400 41.60 23.46 -9.15
N VAL A 401 42.41 22.44 -9.39
CA VAL A 401 43.71 22.27 -8.72
C VAL A 401 44.78 23.03 -9.51
N LYS A 402 45.55 23.87 -8.82
CA LYS A 402 46.56 24.74 -9.43
C LYS A 402 47.95 24.13 -9.35
N SER A 403 48.66 24.19 -10.48
CA SER A 403 50.07 23.80 -10.58
C SER A 403 51.02 24.95 -10.21
N ARG A 404 52.19 24.62 -9.68
CA ARG A 404 53.32 25.53 -9.44
C ARG A 404 54.31 25.58 -10.60
N GLU A 405 54.08 24.85 -11.68
CA GLU A 405 54.93 24.86 -12.86
C GLU A 405 55.05 26.25 -13.49
N GLY A 406 56.18 26.51 -14.17
CA GLY A 406 56.42 27.79 -14.84
C GLY A 406 55.45 28.08 -16.02
N GLN A 407 54.84 27.03 -16.57
CA GLN A 407 53.70 27.08 -17.49
C GLN A 407 52.59 26.20 -16.90
N PRO A 408 51.80 26.73 -15.95
CA PRO A 408 50.87 25.92 -15.18
C PRO A 408 49.71 25.46 -16.07
N VAL A 409 49.37 24.17 -15.95
CA VAL A 409 48.15 23.59 -16.51
C VAL A 409 47.25 23.21 -15.35
N ASP A 410 45.99 23.66 -15.40
CA ASP A 410 45.01 23.34 -14.37
C ASP A 410 44.79 21.81 -14.28
N ASN A 411 44.64 21.31 -13.05
CA ASN A 411 44.46 19.90 -12.71
C ASN A 411 45.63 18.98 -13.11
N VAL A 412 46.84 19.52 -13.28
CA VAL A 412 48.06 18.74 -13.52
C VAL A 412 49.12 19.14 -12.51
N LEU A 413 49.60 18.22 -11.69
CA LEU A 413 50.71 18.47 -10.76
C LEU A 413 52.03 18.04 -11.40
N GLY A 414 52.96 18.98 -11.52
CA GLY A 414 54.28 18.80 -12.14
C GLY A 414 55.43 18.75 -11.13
N ASP A 415 56.66 18.57 -11.60
CA ASP A 415 57.84 18.41 -10.73
C ASP A 415 58.03 19.55 -9.71
N ALA A 416 57.63 20.78 -10.05
CA ALA A 416 57.64 21.92 -9.14
C ALA A 416 56.65 21.81 -7.96
N ASP A 417 55.65 20.94 -8.08
CA ASP A 417 54.66 20.61 -7.04
C ASP A 417 55.16 19.48 -6.11
N LYS A 418 56.26 18.80 -6.44
CA LYS A 418 56.81 17.70 -5.65
C LYS A 418 57.34 18.15 -4.30
N ASP A 419 57.05 17.39 -3.25
CA ASP A 419 57.38 17.69 -1.85
C ASP A 419 56.77 19.02 -1.36
N GLN A 420 55.68 19.46 -2.00
CA GLN A 420 54.99 20.70 -1.70
C GLN A 420 53.47 20.49 -1.58
N ALA A 421 52.79 21.37 -0.84
CA ALA A 421 51.33 21.36 -0.78
C ALA A 421 50.71 21.89 -2.09
N ALA A 422 49.64 21.27 -2.59
CA ALA A 422 48.87 21.81 -3.72
C ALA A 422 47.76 22.75 -3.24
N THR A 423 47.22 23.55 -4.16
CA THR A 423 46.09 24.45 -3.90
C THR A 423 44.93 24.12 -4.81
N ALA A 424 43.75 23.87 -4.25
CA ALA A 424 42.51 23.77 -5.00
C ALA A 424 41.68 25.03 -4.82
N GLN A 425 41.15 25.57 -5.91
CA GLN A 425 40.44 26.84 -5.95
C GLN A 425 39.05 26.69 -6.54
N LEU A 426 38.10 27.45 -6.01
CA LEU A 426 36.76 27.61 -6.56
C LEU A 426 36.17 28.98 -6.18
N PRO A 427 35.23 29.54 -6.95
CA PRO A 427 34.62 30.83 -6.62
C PRO A 427 33.60 30.70 -5.48
N ASN A 428 33.59 31.66 -4.56
CA ASN A 428 32.65 31.78 -3.45
C ASN A 428 31.27 32.27 -3.93
N ASN A 429 30.56 31.43 -4.66
CA ASN A 429 29.22 31.72 -5.16
C ASN A 429 28.54 30.39 -5.52
N PRO A 430 27.42 29.98 -4.92
CA PRO A 430 26.49 30.77 -4.11
C PRO A 430 26.53 30.48 -2.59
N PHE A 431 27.67 30.14 -2.00
CA PHE A 431 27.75 29.76 -0.58
C PHE A 431 27.44 30.91 0.38
N ALA A 432 26.87 30.58 1.54
CA ALA A 432 26.51 31.51 2.60
C ALA A 432 27.49 31.45 3.78
N SER A 433 27.53 32.52 4.59
CA SER A 433 28.32 32.52 5.83
C SER A 433 27.83 31.41 6.76
N GLY A 434 28.74 30.57 7.24
CA GLY A 434 28.46 29.39 8.04
C GLY A 434 28.58 28.07 7.27
N ASP A 435 28.45 28.08 5.93
CA ASP A 435 28.56 26.88 5.09
C ASP A 435 29.95 26.23 5.26
N ILE A 436 29.98 24.91 5.37
CA ILE A 436 31.21 24.13 5.48
C ILE A 436 31.44 23.40 4.16
N LEU A 437 32.61 23.59 3.57
CA LEU A 437 33.04 22.87 2.38
C LEU A 437 34.18 21.90 2.74
N ARG A 438 34.12 20.67 2.25
CA ARG A 438 35.12 19.61 2.52
C ARG A 438 35.70 19.08 1.23
N LEU A 439 37.02 19.07 1.11
CA LEU A 439 37.74 18.61 -0.07
C LEU A 439 38.14 17.13 0.09
N TYR A 440 37.85 16.34 -0.95
CA TYR A 440 38.20 14.93 -1.06
C TYR A 440 39.25 14.74 -2.16
N TRP A 441 40.26 13.91 -1.88
CA TRP A 441 41.39 13.68 -2.77
C TRP A 441 41.53 12.17 -3.03
N GLY A 442 41.04 11.72 -4.19
CA GLY A 442 40.92 10.29 -4.48
C GLY A 442 40.02 9.59 -3.45
N ASP A 443 40.45 8.42 -3.00
CA ASP A 443 39.72 7.59 -2.03
C ASP A 443 40.04 7.94 -0.56
N LEU A 444 40.66 9.10 -0.29
CA LEU A 444 41.03 9.48 1.07
C LEU A 444 39.83 9.97 1.89
N THR A 445 39.52 9.23 2.97
CA THR A 445 38.43 9.54 3.91
C THR A 445 38.94 10.02 5.28
N PRO A 446 38.20 10.87 6.02
CA PRO A 446 36.88 11.42 5.67
C PRO A 446 36.91 12.69 4.81
N HIS A 447 38.04 13.39 4.69
CA HIS A 447 38.35 14.48 3.75
C HIS A 447 39.78 14.94 4.04
N VAL A 448 40.42 15.64 3.10
CA VAL A 448 41.81 16.12 3.27
C VAL A 448 41.90 17.59 3.67
N ALA A 449 40.86 18.37 3.41
CA ALA A 449 40.77 19.76 3.85
C ALA A 449 39.33 20.16 4.12
N GLU A 450 39.13 21.12 5.03
CA GLU A 450 37.83 21.70 5.35
C GLU A 450 37.94 23.23 5.36
N PHE A 451 36.93 23.92 4.85
CA PHE A 451 36.86 25.36 4.81
C PHE A 451 35.46 25.83 5.20
N GLN A 452 35.36 26.70 6.20
CA GLN A 452 34.10 27.33 6.59
C GLN A 452 34.01 28.75 6.04
N ILE A 453 32.92 29.04 5.31
CA ILE A 453 32.64 30.39 4.82
C ILE A 453 32.35 31.30 6.01
N SER A 454 33.07 32.42 6.11
CA SER A 454 32.92 33.39 7.20
C SER A 454 32.68 34.79 6.66
N THR A 455 33.72 35.48 6.21
CA THR A 455 33.67 36.88 5.76
C THR A 455 33.91 37.06 4.26
N GLN A 456 34.08 35.98 3.51
CA GLN A 456 34.31 36.02 2.06
C GLN A 456 33.10 36.64 1.34
N GLY A 457 33.36 37.61 0.47
CA GLY A 457 32.37 38.21 -0.40
C GLY A 457 31.98 37.28 -1.56
N GLN A 458 30.87 37.59 -2.22
CA GLN A 458 30.42 36.81 -3.37
C GLN A 458 31.44 36.88 -4.51
N ASN A 459 31.81 35.73 -5.05
CA ASN A 459 32.84 35.51 -6.07
C ASN A 459 34.30 35.70 -5.61
N ASP A 460 34.57 35.85 -4.32
CA ASP A 460 35.93 35.71 -3.78
C ASP A 460 36.46 34.29 -4.05
N VAL A 461 37.77 34.11 -4.16
CA VAL A 461 38.35 32.77 -4.36
C VAL A 461 38.43 32.04 -3.02
N ILE A 462 37.86 30.83 -2.97
CA ILE A 462 38.06 29.88 -1.87
C ILE A 462 39.29 29.03 -2.23
N GLU A 463 40.20 28.88 -1.28
CA GLU A 463 41.43 28.10 -1.45
C GLU A 463 41.49 26.98 -0.41
N PHE A 464 41.60 25.73 -0.89
CA PHE A 464 41.97 24.58 -0.09
C PHE A 464 43.47 24.33 -0.22
N ILE A 465 44.13 24.10 0.90
CA ILE A 465 45.52 23.65 0.93
C ILE A 465 45.50 22.13 1.08
N ILE A 466 46.13 21.43 0.14
CA ILE A 466 46.26 19.97 0.15
C ILE A 466 47.69 19.64 0.58
N PRO A 467 47.91 19.12 1.79
CA PRO A 467 49.23 18.74 2.27
C PRO A 467 49.93 17.74 1.34
N TRP A 468 51.26 17.84 1.21
CA TRP A 468 52.03 16.88 0.41
C TRP A 468 51.82 15.44 0.86
N ASP A 469 51.75 15.20 2.17
CA ASP A 469 51.51 13.86 2.72
C ASP A 469 50.19 13.25 2.23
N ASP A 470 49.16 14.08 1.99
CA ASP A 470 47.88 13.64 1.43
C ASP A 470 47.97 13.39 -0.07
N ILE A 471 48.71 14.23 -0.80
CA ILE A 471 49.01 14.01 -2.23
C ILE A 471 49.73 12.69 -2.42
N LYS A 472 50.78 12.45 -1.61
CA LYS A 472 51.56 11.21 -1.62
C LYS A 472 50.70 10.00 -1.27
N ARG A 473 49.84 10.12 -0.25
CA ARG A 473 48.93 9.04 0.17
C ARG A 473 47.83 8.75 -0.85
N GLY A 474 47.37 9.76 -1.60
CA GLY A 474 46.48 9.61 -2.75
C GLY A 474 47.14 8.86 -3.92
N GLY A 475 48.47 8.83 -3.95
CA GLY A 475 49.25 8.00 -4.86
C GLY A 475 49.39 8.58 -6.26
N TYR A 476 50.02 7.79 -7.13
CA TYR A 476 50.17 8.08 -8.54
C TYR A 476 48.86 7.79 -9.28
N SER A 477 48.36 8.76 -10.05
CA SER A 477 47.18 8.58 -10.90
C SER A 477 47.16 9.64 -12.00
N ASP A 478 46.84 9.28 -13.24
CA ASP A 478 46.67 10.23 -14.34
C ASP A 478 45.28 10.88 -14.37
N ARG A 479 44.36 10.38 -13.55
CA ARG A 479 42.95 10.82 -13.46
C ARG A 479 42.42 10.65 -12.04
N LEU A 480 43.14 11.19 -11.07
CA LEU A 480 42.70 11.12 -9.67
C LEU A 480 41.37 11.88 -9.52
N PRO A 481 40.28 11.23 -9.05
CA PRO A 481 39.03 11.93 -8.82
C PRO A 481 39.19 12.87 -7.62
N VAL A 482 38.90 14.15 -7.82
CA VAL A 482 38.93 15.17 -6.78
C VAL A 482 37.62 15.93 -6.83
N TYR A 483 37.03 16.16 -5.66
CA TYR A 483 35.78 16.89 -5.52
C TYR A 483 35.71 17.54 -4.15
N TYR A 484 34.75 18.41 -3.96
CA TYR A 484 34.37 18.89 -2.64
C TYR A 484 32.89 18.65 -2.37
N SER A 485 32.53 18.60 -1.10
CA SER A 485 31.15 18.63 -0.65
C SER A 485 30.82 19.92 0.09
N THR A 486 29.53 20.21 0.21
CA THR A 486 28.97 21.25 1.07
C THR A 486 28.13 20.62 2.16
N TRP A 487 28.27 21.07 3.40
CA TRP A 487 27.58 20.54 4.57
C TRP A 487 26.92 21.67 5.36
N ASN A 488 25.64 21.51 5.71
CA ASN A 488 24.88 22.47 6.52
C ASN A 488 24.54 22.00 7.94
N GLY A 489 25.03 20.82 8.35
CA GLY A 489 24.68 20.21 9.63
C GLY A 489 23.64 19.08 9.54
N VAL A 490 22.95 18.96 8.40
CA VAL A 490 21.94 17.92 8.15
C VAL A 490 22.19 17.21 6.82
N ASN A 491 22.31 17.96 5.72
CA ASN A 491 22.51 17.40 4.38
C ASN A 491 23.87 17.75 3.79
N GLU A 492 24.42 16.79 3.03
CA GLU A 492 25.62 16.94 2.23
C GLU A 492 25.28 16.98 0.74
N GLN A 493 25.97 17.84 -0.01
CA GLN A 493 25.94 17.83 -1.48
C GLN A 493 27.37 17.67 -2.00
N GLU A 494 27.54 16.93 -3.09
CA GLU A 494 28.84 16.74 -3.73
C GLU A 494 28.92 17.51 -5.04
N SER A 495 30.06 18.15 -5.29
CA SER A 495 30.36 18.74 -6.61
C SER A 495 30.63 17.67 -7.65
N MET A 496 30.64 18.05 -8.92
CA MET A 496 31.13 17.17 -9.97
C MET A 496 32.59 16.80 -9.73
N HIS A 497 32.92 15.52 -9.92
CA HIS A 497 34.29 15.04 -9.77
C HIS A 497 35.13 15.52 -10.96
N ILE A 498 36.25 16.17 -10.67
CA ILE A 498 37.28 16.51 -11.65
C ILE A 498 38.36 15.43 -11.66
N GLU A 499 39.02 15.26 -12.79
CA GLU A 499 40.20 14.39 -12.92
C GLU A 499 41.46 15.24 -12.76
N VAL A 500 42.36 14.84 -11.85
CA VAL A 500 43.65 15.50 -11.60
C VAL A 500 44.79 14.54 -11.96
N ASP A 501 45.74 15.02 -12.75
CA ASP A 501 46.93 14.27 -13.17
C ASP A 501 48.04 14.44 -12.12
N VAL A 502 48.33 13.38 -11.36
CA VAL A 502 49.27 13.32 -10.25
C VAL A 502 50.36 12.28 -10.55
N ARG A 503 51.41 12.68 -11.28
CA ARG A 503 52.53 11.79 -11.69
C ARG A 503 53.81 11.97 -10.88
N ILE A 504 53.77 12.88 -9.94
CA ILE A 504 54.93 13.35 -9.17
C ILE A 504 55.20 12.50 -7.91
N VAL A 505 54.36 11.50 -7.68
CA VAL A 505 54.50 10.55 -6.57
C VAL A 505 55.39 9.39 -7.00
N ASP A 506 56.54 9.28 -6.34
CA ASP A 506 57.51 8.21 -6.58
C ASP A 506 56.98 6.85 -6.11
N ILE A 507 57.54 5.78 -6.68
CA ILE A 507 57.29 4.41 -6.26
C ILE A 507 58.03 4.18 -4.93
N ASP A 508 57.26 3.90 -3.89
CA ASP A 508 57.77 3.45 -2.60
C ASP A 508 57.80 1.91 -2.51
N GLY A 509 58.61 1.38 -1.58
CA GLY A 509 58.56 -0.05 -1.23
C GLY A 509 59.28 -1.00 -2.19
N LEU A 510 60.10 -0.48 -3.11
CA LEU A 510 60.96 -1.29 -3.98
C LEU A 510 61.84 -2.27 -3.16
N PRO A 511 62.03 -3.53 -3.63
CA PRO A 511 62.67 -4.60 -2.87
C PRO A 511 64.15 -4.36 -2.57
N GLU A 512 64.66 -4.97 -1.49
CA GLU A 512 66.09 -4.98 -1.17
C GLU A 512 66.89 -5.74 -2.24
N VAL A 513 68.12 -5.28 -2.50
CA VAL A 513 69.07 -5.99 -3.36
C VAL A 513 69.65 -7.19 -2.63
N GLU A 514 69.50 -8.38 -3.20
CA GLU A 514 70.11 -9.60 -2.69
C GLU A 514 71.55 -9.76 -3.17
N PHE A 515 72.36 -10.43 -2.36
CA PHE A 515 73.75 -10.77 -2.65
C PHE A 515 73.89 -12.30 -2.53
N PRO A 516 73.71 -13.06 -3.64
CA PRO A 516 73.69 -14.52 -3.61
C PRO A 516 74.97 -15.13 -3.01
N ASP A 517 76.12 -14.55 -3.34
CA ASP A 517 77.44 -15.01 -2.87
C ASP A 517 77.83 -14.51 -1.48
N ARG A 518 76.92 -13.84 -0.76
CA ARG A 518 77.24 -13.29 0.57
C ARG A 518 77.67 -14.40 1.53
N TYR A 519 78.61 -14.05 2.39
CA TYR A 519 79.01 -14.89 3.50
C TYR A 519 77.88 -15.05 4.52
N LEU A 520 77.62 -16.31 4.90
CA LEU A 520 76.67 -16.67 5.94
C LEU A 520 77.42 -17.26 7.14
N PRO A 521 77.45 -16.57 8.30
CA PRO A 521 78.01 -17.17 9.51
C PRO A 521 77.10 -18.30 10.02
N SER A 522 77.64 -19.17 10.87
CA SER A 522 76.91 -20.32 11.46
C SER A 522 75.69 -19.92 12.30
N THR A 523 75.59 -18.64 12.67
CA THR A 523 74.47 -18.06 13.42
C THR A 523 73.32 -17.57 12.53
N GLY A 524 73.42 -17.72 11.21
CA GLY A 524 72.43 -17.24 10.24
C GLY A 524 72.86 -15.95 9.52
N ALA A 525 72.01 -15.44 8.62
CA ALA A 525 72.30 -14.24 7.84
C ALA A 525 72.50 -13.00 8.72
N THR A 526 73.42 -12.13 8.34
CA THR A 526 73.63 -10.83 8.98
C THR A 526 72.65 -9.77 8.44
N PRO A 527 72.28 -8.75 9.24
CA PRO A 527 71.37 -7.69 8.79
C PRO A 527 71.90 -6.89 7.58
N VAL A 528 73.22 -6.76 7.48
CA VAL A 528 73.89 -6.20 6.29
C VAL A 528 74.62 -7.36 5.60
N PRO A 529 74.43 -7.59 4.28
CA PRO A 529 75.18 -8.58 3.53
C PRO A 529 76.69 -8.38 3.65
N ILE A 530 77.45 -9.47 3.74
CA ILE A 530 78.91 -9.43 3.84
C ILE A 530 79.51 -10.18 2.66
N ILE A 531 80.27 -9.48 1.81
CA ILE A 531 81.14 -10.05 0.80
C ILE A 531 82.53 -10.21 1.42
N ASN A 532 82.95 -11.45 1.61
CA ASN A 532 84.30 -11.74 2.12
C ASN A 532 85.11 -12.51 1.07
N CYS A 533 86.32 -12.94 1.44
CA CYS A 533 87.18 -13.71 0.55
C CYS A 533 86.55 -14.99 -0.03
N CYS A 534 85.61 -15.61 0.68
CA CYS A 534 84.89 -16.81 0.22
C CYS A 534 83.75 -16.50 -0.74
N SER A 535 83.32 -15.24 -0.82
CA SER A 535 82.42 -14.72 -1.84
C SER A 535 83.13 -14.44 -3.17
N LEU A 536 84.44 -14.72 -3.26
CA LEU A 536 85.25 -14.59 -4.48
C LEU A 536 85.16 -13.20 -5.17
N PRO A 537 85.34 -12.08 -4.45
CA PRO A 537 85.06 -10.73 -4.96
C PRO A 537 85.85 -10.34 -6.22
N TRP A 538 86.98 -10.99 -6.51
CA TRP A 538 87.75 -10.78 -7.75
C TRP A 538 87.02 -11.25 -9.02
N SER A 539 85.96 -12.06 -8.88
CA SER A 539 85.07 -12.44 -9.97
C SER A 539 83.97 -11.38 -10.23
N GLY A 540 83.96 -10.29 -9.45
CA GLY A 540 82.86 -9.35 -9.34
C GLY A 540 81.95 -9.69 -8.17
N ILE A 541 81.03 -8.78 -7.84
CA ILE A 541 79.98 -9.02 -6.84
C ILE A 541 78.68 -9.25 -7.59
N GLU A 542 78.14 -10.47 -7.53
CA GLU A 542 76.80 -10.76 -8.03
C GLU A 542 75.76 -10.11 -7.12
N ILE A 543 74.87 -9.34 -7.74
CA ILE A 543 73.68 -8.77 -7.12
C ILE A 543 72.45 -9.32 -7.83
N LYS A 544 71.38 -9.50 -7.06
CA LYS A 544 70.10 -9.97 -7.56
C LYS A 544 69.00 -9.07 -7.01
N ILE A 545 68.28 -8.37 -7.89
CA ILE A 545 67.16 -7.50 -7.54
C ILE A 545 65.89 -8.32 -7.79
N PRO A 546 65.11 -8.67 -6.75
CA PRO A 546 63.87 -9.41 -6.92
C PRO A 546 62.91 -8.67 -7.86
N PHE A 547 62.24 -9.41 -8.75
CA PHE A 547 61.22 -8.82 -9.61
C PHE A 547 59.95 -8.56 -8.78
N ASP A 548 59.69 -7.28 -8.51
CA ASP A 548 58.48 -6.87 -7.79
C ASP A 548 57.33 -6.71 -8.78
N ALA A 549 56.52 -7.76 -8.94
CA ALA A 549 55.36 -7.76 -9.83
C ALA A 549 54.29 -6.69 -9.49
N THR A 550 54.40 -6.02 -8.33
CA THR A 550 53.52 -4.91 -7.96
C THR A 550 53.94 -3.62 -8.66
N ASN A 551 55.26 -3.37 -8.73
CA ASN A 551 55.82 -2.08 -9.12
C ASN A 551 56.56 -2.13 -10.47
N MET A 552 57.06 -3.30 -10.86
CA MET A 552 57.86 -3.54 -12.07
C MET A 552 57.05 -4.25 -13.15
N GLU A 553 57.21 -3.80 -14.39
CA GLU A 553 56.61 -4.38 -15.59
C GLU A 553 57.64 -4.59 -16.69
N VAL A 554 57.34 -5.51 -17.61
CA VAL A 554 58.17 -5.72 -18.81
C VAL A 554 58.14 -4.45 -19.66
N GLY A 555 59.32 -3.93 -19.98
CA GLY A 555 59.49 -2.67 -20.71
C GLY A 555 59.88 -1.48 -19.84
N ASP A 556 59.80 -1.58 -18.51
CA ASP A 556 60.34 -0.55 -17.61
C ASP A 556 61.88 -0.46 -17.75
N GLU A 557 62.43 0.72 -17.47
CA GLU A 557 63.87 0.95 -17.46
C GLU A 557 64.40 0.92 -16.02
N MET A 558 65.44 0.13 -15.77
CA MET A 558 66.15 0.07 -14.50
C MET A 558 67.59 0.54 -14.66
N THR A 559 68.00 1.54 -13.90
CA THR A 559 69.39 1.99 -13.82
C THR A 559 70.00 1.53 -12.51
N ILE A 560 71.21 0.96 -12.56
CA ILE A 560 71.97 0.55 -11.37
C ILE A 560 73.14 1.51 -11.18
N GLU A 561 73.34 1.95 -9.96
CA GLU A 561 74.45 2.78 -9.52
C GLU A 561 75.24 2.05 -8.43
N TRP A 562 76.56 2.19 -8.44
CA TRP A 562 77.46 1.63 -7.43
C TRP A 562 78.38 2.71 -6.85
N GLN A 563 78.68 2.62 -5.55
CA GLN A 563 79.72 3.39 -4.88
C GLN A 563 80.39 2.54 -3.80
N ALA A 564 81.73 2.49 -3.79
CA ALA A 564 82.48 1.87 -2.69
C ALA A 564 82.92 2.90 -1.64
N TYR A 565 83.08 2.45 -0.39
CA TYR A 565 83.43 3.28 0.75
C TYR A 565 84.53 2.62 1.60
N GLU A 566 85.42 3.44 2.16
CA GLU A 566 86.45 3.01 3.12
C GLU A 566 85.84 2.52 4.44
N SER A 567 84.65 3.02 4.80
CA SER A 567 83.96 2.69 6.05
C SER A 567 82.89 1.62 5.83
N GLN A 568 82.63 0.82 6.86
CA GLN A 568 81.59 -0.22 6.84
C GLN A 568 80.16 0.34 6.84
N ASN A 569 79.97 1.59 7.27
CA ASN A 569 78.66 2.26 7.32
C ASN A 569 78.36 3.11 6.08
N GLY A 570 79.21 3.07 5.05
CA GLY A 570 78.95 3.75 3.78
C GLY A 570 78.98 5.28 3.84
N THR A 571 79.93 5.87 4.58
CA THR A 571 80.03 7.34 4.79
C THR A 571 81.28 7.99 4.21
N ARG A 572 82.35 7.22 3.94
CA ARG A 572 83.62 7.72 3.39
C ARG A 572 83.84 7.15 1.98
N PRO A 573 83.31 7.78 0.91
CA PRO A 573 83.37 7.23 -0.44
C PRO A 573 84.83 7.15 -0.92
N ILE A 574 85.13 6.13 -1.72
CA ILE A 574 86.42 5.97 -2.39
C ILE A 574 86.31 6.65 -3.76
N ASP A 575 87.13 7.67 -3.99
CA ASP A 575 87.14 8.43 -5.26
C ASP A 575 87.37 7.49 -6.45
N GLY A 576 86.62 7.72 -7.54
CA GLY A 576 86.70 6.92 -8.77
C GLY A 576 85.92 5.61 -8.77
N THR A 577 85.27 5.24 -7.66
CA THR A 577 84.44 4.01 -7.57
C THR A 577 82.94 4.25 -7.76
N TYR A 578 82.50 5.50 -7.93
CA TYR A 578 81.13 5.77 -8.37
C TYR A 578 80.96 5.34 -9.82
N HIS A 579 79.91 4.59 -10.10
CA HIS A 579 79.57 4.22 -11.47
C HIS A 579 78.06 4.06 -11.65
N GLU A 580 77.51 4.74 -12.65
CA GLU A 580 76.15 4.54 -13.15
C GLU A 580 76.20 3.66 -14.40
N PHE A 581 75.58 2.49 -14.34
CA PHE A 581 75.54 1.55 -15.46
C PHE A 581 74.48 1.94 -16.49
N PRO A 582 74.65 1.56 -17.76
CA PRO A 582 73.61 1.77 -18.78
C PRO A 582 72.26 1.18 -18.33
N PRO A 583 71.13 1.85 -18.63
CA PRO A 583 69.81 1.34 -18.27
C PRO A 583 69.54 -0.05 -18.84
N ILE A 584 68.88 -0.88 -18.05
CA ILE A 584 68.42 -2.23 -18.40
C ILE A 584 66.91 -2.15 -18.64
N THR A 585 66.46 -2.54 -19.84
CA THR A 585 65.02 -2.71 -20.09
C THR A 585 64.56 -4.07 -19.54
N LEU A 586 63.57 -4.05 -18.65
CA LEU A 586 63.05 -5.27 -18.04
C LEU A 586 62.36 -6.16 -19.08
N SER A 587 62.69 -7.45 -19.08
CA SER A 587 62.19 -8.46 -20.02
C SER A 587 61.34 -9.53 -19.34
N SER A 588 60.70 -10.40 -20.12
CA SER A 588 59.93 -11.53 -19.58
C SER A 588 60.77 -12.54 -18.80
N ASP A 589 62.06 -12.61 -19.06
CA ASP A 589 62.97 -13.51 -18.34
C ASP A 589 63.29 -12.94 -16.95
N ASN A 590 63.40 -11.61 -16.83
CA ASN A 590 63.56 -10.95 -15.54
C ASN A 590 62.37 -11.20 -14.60
N ALA A 591 61.15 -11.33 -15.14
CA ALA A 591 59.98 -11.67 -14.34
C ALA A 591 59.98 -13.10 -13.79
N LYS A 592 60.81 -14.01 -14.33
CA LYS A 592 60.92 -15.41 -13.89
C LYS A 592 62.13 -15.64 -13.00
N ASP A 593 63.26 -15.03 -13.37
CA ASP A 593 64.57 -15.34 -12.81
C ASP A 593 65.15 -14.17 -11.99
N ASP A 594 64.36 -13.10 -11.78
CA ASP A 594 64.74 -11.81 -11.21
C ASP A 594 65.79 -11.06 -12.07
N ILE A 595 66.29 -9.92 -11.58
CA ILE A 595 67.31 -9.14 -12.28
C ILE A 595 68.68 -9.42 -11.66
N SER A 596 69.51 -10.21 -12.36
CA SER A 596 70.89 -10.50 -11.94
C SER A 596 71.89 -9.57 -12.63
N PHE A 597 72.84 -9.02 -11.88
CA PHE A 597 73.87 -8.13 -12.40
C PHE A 597 75.19 -8.35 -11.65
N ILE A 598 76.33 -8.22 -12.33
CA ILE A 598 77.65 -8.38 -11.71
C ILE A 598 78.33 -7.02 -11.66
N ILE A 599 78.65 -6.56 -10.44
CA ILE A 599 79.47 -5.37 -10.24
C ILE A 599 80.93 -5.71 -10.59
N PRO A 600 81.55 -5.04 -11.60
CA PRO A 600 82.93 -5.30 -12.00
C PRO A 600 83.94 -5.12 -10.87
N TYR A 601 84.93 -6.00 -10.82
CA TYR A 601 85.89 -6.00 -9.73
C TYR A 601 86.90 -4.83 -9.78
N VAL A 602 87.64 -4.71 -10.89
CA VAL A 602 88.89 -3.92 -10.98
C VAL A 602 88.72 -2.46 -10.53
N ASP A 603 87.74 -1.76 -11.09
CA ASP A 603 87.59 -0.33 -10.82
C ASP A 603 86.64 -0.02 -9.64
N LEU A 604 85.76 -0.96 -9.27
CA LEU A 604 84.62 -0.67 -8.39
C LEU A 604 84.65 -1.42 -7.05
N VAL A 605 85.33 -2.57 -6.99
CA VAL A 605 85.38 -3.43 -5.77
C VAL A 605 86.82 -3.58 -5.26
N GLU A 606 87.80 -3.73 -6.13
CA GLU A 606 89.22 -3.85 -5.78
C GLU A 606 89.73 -2.67 -4.92
N PRO A 607 89.31 -1.41 -5.12
CA PRO A 607 89.76 -0.29 -4.30
C PRO A 607 89.42 -0.41 -2.81
N VAL A 608 88.53 -1.32 -2.42
CA VAL A 608 88.28 -1.67 -1.01
C VAL A 608 89.43 -2.53 -0.48
N ILE A 609 90.50 -1.89 -0.01
CA ILE A 609 91.77 -2.57 0.36
C ILE A 609 91.78 -3.24 1.74
N THR A 610 90.81 -3.00 2.63
CA THR A 610 90.76 -3.67 3.95
C THR A 610 89.35 -4.14 4.25
N VAL A 611 88.61 -3.40 5.08
CA VAL A 611 87.21 -3.63 5.38
C VAL A 611 86.46 -2.33 5.14
N GLY A 612 85.61 -2.33 4.12
CA GLY A 612 84.79 -1.19 3.72
C GLY A 612 83.37 -1.63 3.42
N SER A 613 82.70 -0.89 2.56
CA SER A 613 81.36 -1.24 2.08
C SER A 613 81.17 -0.85 0.61
N GLY A 614 80.18 -1.45 -0.02
CA GLY A 614 79.65 -1.04 -1.31
C GLY A 614 78.16 -0.71 -1.17
N ARG A 615 77.69 0.31 -1.88
CA ARG A 615 76.28 0.66 -1.95
C ARG A 615 75.81 0.46 -3.37
N VAL A 616 74.75 -0.33 -3.50
CA VAL A 616 73.98 -0.46 -4.74
C VAL A 616 72.77 0.44 -4.60
N ILE A 617 72.56 1.32 -5.56
CA ILE A 617 71.30 2.05 -5.72
C ILE A 617 70.72 1.59 -7.04
N TYR A 618 69.46 1.19 -7.08
CA TYR A 618 68.77 1.03 -8.35
C TYR A 618 67.59 1.96 -8.44
N ALA A 619 67.40 2.52 -9.62
CA ALA A 619 66.30 3.40 -9.98
C ALA A 619 65.43 2.71 -11.02
N LEU A 620 64.15 2.55 -10.72
CA LEU A 620 63.14 2.12 -11.67
C LEU A 620 62.49 3.34 -12.30
N LYS A 621 62.30 3.31 -13.61
CA LYS A 621 61.58 4.32 -14.37
C LYS A 621 60.56 3.62 -15.26
N LYS A 622 59.28 3.92 -15.03
CA LYS A 622 58.18 3.36 -15.83
C LYS A 622 57.98 4.16 -17.10
N ALA A 623 57.35 3.54 -18.10
CA ALA A 623 56.94 4.23 -19.33
C ALA A 623 56.02 5.44 -19.07
N SER A 624 55.29 5.41 -17.95
CA SER A 624 54.42 6.50 -17.50
C SER A 624 55.18 7.76 -17.03
N GLY A 625 56.49 7.64 -16.80
CA GLY A 625 57.34 8.68 -16.22
C GLY A 625 57.55 8.55 -14.72
N GLN A 626 56.78 7.68 -14.04
CA GLN A 626 56.94 7.43 -12.60
C GLN A 626 58.31 6.81 -12.30
N VAL A 627 58.95 7.27 -11.22
CA VAL A 627 60.26 6.78 -10.79
C VAL A 627 60.21 6.22 -9.38
N GLY A 628 61.07 5.25 -9.08
CA GLY A 628 61.33 4.78 -7.72
C GLY A 628 62.81 4.49 -7.55
N LYS A 629 63.33 4.63 -6.32
CA LYS A 629 64.72 4.30 -6.02
C LYS A 629 64.82 3.49 -4.74
N HIS A 630 65.71 2.49 -4.75
CA HIS A 630 66.08 1.74 -3.55
C HIS A 630 67.60 1.70 -3.40
N SER A 631 68.09 1.68 -2.16
CA SER A 631 69.52 1.67 -1.83
C SER A 631 69.82 0.56 -0.83
N THR A 632 70.72 -0.36 -1.17
CA THR A 632 71.18 -1.43 -0.29
C THR A 632 72.70 -1.34 -0.05
N LEU A 633 73.12 -1.48 1.21
CA LEU A 633 74.53 -1.48 1.60
C LEU A 633 75.03 -2.92 1.77
N THR A 634 76.26 -3.18 1.37
CA THR A 634 76.96 -4.46 1.61
C THR A 634 78.34 -4.18 2.20
N ILE A 635 78.78 -5.00 3.16
CA ILE A 635 80.13 -4.91 3.73
C ILE A 635 81.08 -5.71 2.86
N ILE A 636 82.22 -5.13 2.51
CA ILE A 636 83.24 -5.79 1.69
C ILE A 636 84.50 -5.91 2.53
N THR A 637 84.97 -7.15 2.73
CA THR A 637 86.25 -7.43 3.39
C THR A 637 87.12 -8.31 2.52
N ARG A 638 88.35 -7.85 2.31
CA ARG A 638 89.36 -8.59 1.55
C ARG A 638 90.51 -9.08 2.43
N VAL A 639 90.39 -8.97 3.75
CA VAL A 639 91.47 -9.34 4.68
C VAL A 639 91.44 -10.85 4.93
N SER A 640 92.57 -11.52 4.69
CA SER A 640 92.80 -12.93 5.03
C SER A 640 94.14 -13.08 5.76
N GLY A 641 94.10 -13.28 7.09
CA GLY A 641 95.30 -13.31 7.93
C GLY A 641 96.02 -11.95 7.95
N THR A 642 97.29 -11.91 7.50
CA THR A 642 98.10 -10.68 7.39
C THR A 642 98.12 -10.07 5.98
N GLY A 643 97.38 -10.65 5.02
CA GLY A 643 97.36 -10.21 3.61
C GLY A 643 95.94 -10.00 3.07
N LEU A 644 95.85 -9.66 1.79
CA LEU A 644 94.58 -9.54 1.06
C LEU A 644 94.30 -10.80 0.26
N CYS A 645 93.04 -11.23 0.24
CA CYS A 645 92.62 -12.29 -0.65
C CYS A 645 92.52 -11.80 -2.09
N SER A 646 92.88 -12.70 -2.99
CA SER A 646 92.92 -12.53 -4.44
C SER A 646 92.62 -13.88 -5.09
N GLU A 647 92.46 -13.89 -6.42
CA GLU A 647 92.28 -15.13 -7.18
C GLU A 647 93.36 -16.19 -6.90
N ALA A 648 94.62 -15.77 -6.79
CA ALA A 648 95.74 -16.66 -6.47
C ALA A 648 95.79 -17.08 -4.98
N PHE A 649 95.13 -16.31 -4.10
CA PHE A 649 95.15 -16.52 -2.65
C PHE A 649 93.75 -16.26 -2.04
N PRO A 650 92.78 -17.17 -2.26
CA PRO A 650 91.38 -16.93 -1.88
C PRO A 650 91.09 -16.98 -0.38
N GLY A 651 92.08 -17.32 0.46
CA GLY A 651 91.88 -17.59 1.89
C GLY A 651 91.35 -19.01 2.17
N VAL A 652 91.12 -19.33 3.45
CA VAL A 652 90.61 -20.65 3.89
C VAL A 652 89.09 -20.59 4.02
N CYS A 653 88.39 -21.14 3.04
CA CYS A 653 86.93 -21.21 3.02
C CYS A 653 86.48 -22.62 3.45
N ARG A 654 85.96 -22.76 4.68
CA ARG A 654 85.25 -23.98 5.05
C ARG A 654 83.84 -23.90 4.46
N ALA A 655 83.68 -24.51 3.28
CA ALA A 655 82.39 -24.68 2.64
C ALA A 655 81.41 -25.43 3.57
N ILE A 656 80.32 -24.77 3.99
CA ILE A 656 79.10 -25.49 4.34
C ILE A 656 78.27 -25.50 3.05
N VAL A 657 78.61 -26.43 2.16
CA VAL A 657 77.79 -26.73 0.98
C VAL A 657 76.67 -27.67 1.44
N GLY A 658 75.45 -27.17 1.45
CA GLY A 658 74.25 -27.99 1.42
C GLY A 658 73.70 -28.04 0.01
N LYS A 659 74.08 -29.07 -0.77
CA LYS A 659 73.19 -29.97 -1.54
C LYS A 659 73.89 -30.67 -2.70
N ASP A 660 73.55 -31.95 -2.81
CA ASP A 660 73.60 -32.78 -4.01
C ASP A 660 73.24 -32.03 -5.30
N SER A 661 74.04 -32.22 -6.33
CA SER A 661 73.54 -32.52 -7.67
C SER A 661 74.66 -33.08 -8.55
N SER A 662 74.91 -34.38 -8.41
CA SER A 662 75.46 -35.16 -9.51
C SER A 662 74.41 -35.30 -10.62
N SER A 663 74.40 -34.40 -11.61
CA SER A 663 74.03 -34.76 -12.99
C SER A 663 74.35 -33.64 -13.99
N LYS A 664 75.42 -33.82 -14.78
CA LYS A 664 75.47 -33.75 -16.25
C LYS A 664 76.93 -33.61 -16.70
N LEU A 665 77.37 -34.59 -17.47
CA LEU A 665 78.38 -34.44 -18.52
C LEU A 665 77.83 -33.54 -19.63
#